data_AF-A0A1R2B337-F1
#
_entry.id   AF-A0A1R2B337-F1
#
_cell.length_a   1.000
_cell.length_b   1.000
_cell.length_c   1.000
_cell.angle_alpha   90.00
_cell.angle_beta   90.00
_cell.angle_gamma   90.00
#
_symmetry.space_group_name_H-M   'P 1'
#
loop_
_entity.id
_entity.type
_entity.pdbx_description
1 polymer ?
#
loop_
_entity_poly.entity_id
_entity_poly.type
_entity_poly.pdbx_seq_one_letter_code
_entity_poly.pdbx_strand_id
1 'polypeptide(L)'
;MSLQFGNYQNDVSSLLSKLSNYLNTSIPSLDHLRSGIILSKLLASHLKREKLNGIIYSQNQEHWQSNWDIILTHSENFLPSHLKTITSSQIISDSGLLFTISNLIFIKITHNKNSLSQYTEKTQKSSHFLSKSQTSKTLSYEKKTLTNIILDDMKCQIHKWLIESQAIPQNFYLHEFIYRMRTGVSLSELINCLEKKTEVISGIYKNPKSISYCIANINKSLEFLRKIPNIDSKYLWSSAEINAGLEEHIYGLLQDIKDYYEKKYVYKHRERTSSVKKIRRNKSMETFFITINVTSAMKRTIIQWVKSLGLENFIIFHDDFNINSIYNGVLLCETVGEIFKQKPRYISKPITDDQCLININSALLIIKNNISSKDKIPEKILEPNEETVWFVLWELMNNYKDYINNTIISKKKTLEDYIIDWIKSMNLLPIKVTKILELMPGIKNGTLLGQIVKNIIPSKKLEIIYTPQTENTGNINIRRIMTVLRNETKMPQKYIWKEKEIKLGDLKIVSGLLEDLYKFAKKNCIKGKKTNGEFYNNGFINDRDKEDNVDEVMINKNVNKVKEIENWLDEIGIKHNGLKGEVINEFKSGAKFWEIIETLENRRFDQVNPDPKSSSEAFANIRGILEFLCEKPNFDSKYLYLDDQVLAGSGKVIRSLLLLIKNIYSPKNLL
;
A
#
# COMPACT_ATOMS: atom_id res chain seq x y z
N MET A 1 -31.69 17.18 0.95
CA MET A 1 -30.58 18.08 1.34
C MET A 1 -29.32 17.60 0.63
N SER A 2 -28.78 18.38 -0.31
CA SER A 2 -27.56 18.04 -1.04
C SER A 2 -26.33 18.39 -0.20
N LEU A 3 -25.57 17.39 0.25
CA LEU A 3 -24.17 17.61 0.64
C LEU A 3 -23.40 17.98 -0.64
N GLN A 4 -23.16 19.28 -0.83
CA GLN A 4 -22.39 19.77 -1.97
C GLN A 4 -20.94 19.27 -1.84
N PHE A 5 -20.49 18.48 -2.82
CA PHE A 5 -19.07 18.31 -3.18
C PHE A 5 -18.47 19.62 -3.72
N GLY A 6 -18.70 20.74 -3.02
CA GLY A 6 -18.50 22.10 -3.55
C GLY A 6 -17.07 22.35 -4.05
N ASN A 7 -16.06 21.80 -3.37
CA ASN A 7 -14.68 22.04 -3.78
C ASN A 7 -14.24 21.16 -4.95
N TYR A 8 -14.62 19.89 -4.96
CA TYR A 8 -14.21 18.97 -6.02
C TYR A 8 -14.80 19.36 -7.38
N GLN A 9 -16.07 19.78 -7.41
CA GLN A 9 -16.71 20.22 -8.65
C GLN A 9 -16.12 21.55 -9.17
N ASN A 10 -15.72 22.45 -8.27
CA ASN A 10 -15.01 23.67 -8.64
C ASN A 10 -13.60 23.37 -9.19
N ASP A 11 -12.88 22.43 -8.57
CA ASP A 11 -11.56 22.00 -9.02
C ASP A 11 -11.60 21.34 -10.40
N VAL A 12 -12.56 20.44 -10.61
CA VAL A 12 -12.82 19.82 -11.92
C VAL A 12 -13.15 20.89 -12.97
N SER A 13 -14.06 21.82 -12.66
CA SER A 13 -14.44 22.90 -13.59
C SER A 13 -13.26 23.82 -13.91
N SER A 14 -12.41 24.10 -12.91
CA SER A 14 -11.16 24.86 -13.08
C SER A 14 -10.17 24.14 -13.99
N LEU A 15 -9.97 22.84 -13.82
CA LEU A 15 -9.10 22.04 -14.69
C LEU A 15 -9.65 21.97 -16.12
N LEU A 16 -10.95 21.73 -16.29
CA LEU A 16 -11.60 21.70 -17.60
C LEU A 16 -11.45 23.05 -18.34
N SER A 17 -11.64 24.16 -17.63
CA SER A 17 -11.42 25.52 -18.19
C SER A 17 -9.95 25.74 -18.60
N LYS A 18 -8.99 25.35 -17.75
CA LYS A 18 -7.55 25.44 -18.08
C LYS A 18 -7.18 24.60 -19.29
N LEU A 19 -7.67 23.37 -19.38
CA LEU A 19 -7.45 22.49 -20.52
C LEU A 19 -8.11 23.04 -21.79
N SER A 20 -9.33 23.57 -21.67
CA SER A 20 -10.08 24.17 -22.78
C SER A 20 -9.31 25.36 -23.37
N ASN A 21 -8.81 26.25 -22.51
CA ASN A 21 -8.00 27.40 -22.93
C ASN A 21 -6.67 26.97 -23.55
N TYR A 22 -5.99 25.99 -22.95
CA TYR A 22 -4.68 25.53 -23.44
C TYR A 22 -4.76 24.82 -24.79
N LEU A 23 -5.82 24.03 -25.02
CA LEU A 23 -6.03 23.28 -26.27
C LEU A 23 -6.87 24.04 -27.30
N ASN A 24 -7.35 25.24 -26.97
CA ASN A 24 -8.30 26.00 -27.78
C ASN A 24 -9.49 25.15 -28.25
N THR A 25 -10.05 24.33 -27.34
CA THR A 25 -11.12 23.38 -27.63
C THR A 25 -12.10 23.36 -26.46
N SER A 26 -13.40 23.54 -26.71
CA SER A 26 -14.42 23.48 -25.65
C SER A 26 -14.51 22.07 -25.06
N ILE A 27 -14.47 21.96 -23.73
CA ILE A 27 -14.57 20.68 -22.99
C ILE A 27 -15.78 20.75 -22.05
N PRO A 28 -16.96 20.28 -22.50
CA PRO A 28 -18.21 20.54 -21.79
C PRO A 28 -18.45 19.62 -20.59
N SER A 29 -17.75 18.48 -20.50
CA SER A 29 -18.01 17.48 -19.45
C SER A 29 -16.77 16.70 -19.00
N LEU A 30 -16.87 16.12 -17.81
CA LEU A 30 -15.87 15.21 -17.25
C LEU A 30 -15.67 13.94 -18.11
N ASP A 31 -16.69 13.52 -18.87
CA ASP A 31 -16.57 12.35 -19.75
C ASP A 31 -15.58 12.57 -20.89
N HIS A 32 -15.35 13.83 -21.30
CA HIS A 32 -14.30 14.15 -22.25
C HIS A 32 -12.90 13.88 -21.68
N LEU A 33 -12.71 14.06 -20.37
CA LEU A 33 -11.51 13.62 -19.66
C LEU A 33 -11.45 12.10 -19.54
N ARG A 34 -12.56 11.44 -19.16
CA ARG A 34 -12.64 9.97 -19.07
C ARG A 34 -12.29 9.29 -20.39
N SER A 35 -12.69 9.87 -21.52
CA SER A 35 -12.39 9.32 -22.84
C SER A 35 -10.89 9.24 -23.15
N GLY A 36 -10.05 9.99 -22.44
CA GLY A 36 -8.61 10.13 -22.70
C GLY A 36 -8.27 11.01 -23.91
N ILE A 37 -9.23 11.35 -24.78
CA ILE A 37 -8.98 12.05 -26.05
C ILE A 37 -8.35 13.44 -25.84
N ILE A 38 -8.83 14.18 -24.82
CA ILE A 38 -8.30 15.51 -24.49
C ILE A 38 -6.84 15.41 -24.04
N LEU A 39 -6.53 14.47 -23.15
CA LEU A 39 -5.18 14.28 -22.64
C LEU A 39 -4.23 13.71 -23.69
N SER A 40 -4.71 12.86 -24.60
CA SER A 40 -3.89 12.39 -25.70
C SER A 40 -3.50 13.51 -26.66
N LYS A 41 -4.40 14.48 -26.92
CA LYS A 41 -4.08 15.69 -27.69
C LYS A 41 -3.05 16.55 -26.97
N LEU A 42 -3.21 16.74 -25.66
CA LEU A 42 -2.27 17.46 -24.81
C LEU A 42 -0.86 16.84 -24.86
N LEU A 43 -0.77 15.52 -24.70
CA LEU A 43 0.48 14.77 -24.78
C LEU A 43 1.09 14.79 -26.19
N ALA A 44 0.28 14.62 -27.24
CA ALA A 44 0.75 14.70 -28.63
C ALA A 44 1.41 16.07 -28.90
N SER A 45 0.75 17.17 -28.50
CA SER A 45 1.30 18.53 -28.61
C SER A 45 2.64 18.67 -27.87
N HIS A 46 2.73 18.14 -26.64
CA HIS A 46 3.97 18.18 -25.87
C HIS A 46 5.12 17.40 -26.54
N LEU A 47 4.80 16.23 -27.10
CA LEU A 47 5.75 15.37 -27.81
C LEU A 47 6.03 15.83 -29.25
N LYS A 48 5.50 16.98 -29.67
CA LYS A 48 5.60 17.51 -31.05
C LYS A 48 5.11 16.51 -32.10
N ARG A 49 4.01 15.82 -31.81
CA ARG A 49 3.32 14.88 -32.71
C ARG A 49 1.94 15.43 -33.05
N GLU A 50 1.46 15.11 -34.25
CA GLU A 50 0.10 15.46 -34.67
C GLU A 50 -0.95 14.73 -33.80
N LYS A 51 -0.72 13.44 -33.52
CA LYS A 51 -1.57 12.60 -32.66
C LYS A 51 -0.78 11.50 -31.97
N LEU A 52 -1.35 10.92 -30.91
CA LEU A 52 -0.87 9.65 -30.35
C LEU A 52 -1.47 8.48 -31.14
N ASN A 53 -0.63 7.53 -31.53
CA ASN A 53 -1.06 6.35 -32.29
C ASN A 53 -1.93 5.44 -31.42
N GLY A 54 -3.03 4.94 -31.99
CA GLY A 54 -3.94 4.01 -31.31
C GLY A 54 -5.07 4.64 -30.50
N ILE A 55 -5.18 5.98 -30.45
CA ILE A 55 -6.32 6.64 -29.78
C ILE A 55 -7.61 6.44 -30.60
N ILE A 56 -8.64 5.92 -29.95
CA ILE A 56 -9.95 5.61 -30.53
C ILE A 56 -10.96 6.67 -30.09
N TYR A 57 -11.66 7.28 -31.06
CA TYR A 57 -12.73 8.24 -30.81
C TYR A 57 -14.06 7.49 -30.62
N SER A 58 -14.43 7.22 -29.38
CA SER A 58 -15.65 6.48 -29.06
C SER A 58 -16.18 6.84 -27.68
N GLN A 59 -17.48 6.65 -27.48
CA GLN A 59 -18.14 6.74 -26.17
C GLN A 59 -18.14 5.41 -25.41
N ASN A 60 -17.57 4.34 -25.99
CA ASN A 60 -17.45 3.04 -25.32
C ASN A 60 -16.34 3.09 -24.25
N GLN A 61 -16.67 2.63 -23.04
CA GLN A 61 -15.77 2.55 -21.89
C GLN A 61 -14.53 1.66 -22.15
N GLU A 62 -14.65 0.61 -22.97
CA GLU A 62 -13.49 -0.22 -23.36
C GLU A 62 -12.47 0.57 -24.17
N HIS A 63 -12.95 1.42 -25.09
CA HIS A 63 -12.08 2.32 -25.84
C HIS A 63 -11.45 3.40 -24.96
N TRP A 64 -12.16 3.85 -23.91
CA TRP A 64 -11.60 4.76 -22.92
C TRP A 64 -10.44 4.10 -22.17
N GLN A 65 -10.59 2.83 -21.75
CA GLN A 65 -9.52 2.07 -21.09
C GLN A 65 -8.29 1.96 -22.00
N SER A 66 -8.49 1.57 -23.25
CA SER A 66 -7.40 1.49 -24.24
C SER A 66 -6.69 2.84 -24.46
N ASN A 67 -7.45 3.94 -24.56
CA ASN A 67 -6.87 5.29 -24.65
C ASN A 67 -6.03 5.62 -23.41
N TRP A 68 -6.50 5.27 -22.22
CA TRP A 68 -5.79 5.51 -20.97
C TRP A 68 -4.52 4.67 -20.81
N ASP A 69 -4.49 3.43 -21.31
CA ASP A 69 -3.26 2.63 -21.33
C ASP A 69 -2.17 3.29 -22.19
N ILE A 70 -2.56 3.86 -23.33
CA ILE A 70 -1.66 4.63 -24.21
C ILE A 70 -1.17 5.90 -23.51
N ILE A 71 -2.07 6.63 -22.85
CA ILE A 71 -1.76 7.85 -22.09
C ILE A 71 -0.79 7.55 -20.96
N LEU A 72 -1.02 6.50 -20.16
CA LEU A 72 -0.15 6.08 -19.06
C LEU A 72 1.24 5.71 -19.56
N THR A 73 1.32 4.96 -20.66
CA THR A 73 2.60 4.61 -21.31
C THR A 73 3.40 5.86 -21.71
N HIS A 74 2.74 6.87 -22.27
CA HIS A 74 3.39 8.11 -22.69
C HIS A 74 3.61 9.13 -21.56
N SER A 75 3.00 8.92 -20.39
CA SER A 75 3.07 9.83 -19.24
C SER A 75 3.85 9.24 -18.06
N GLU A 76 4.47 8.07 -18.21
CA GLU A 76 5.16 7.36 -17.13
C GLU A 76 6.23 8.22 -16.43
N ASN A 77 6.90 9.11 -17.16
CA ASN A 77 7.91 10.03 -16.62
C ASN A 77 7.32 11.23 -15.88
N PHE A 78 6.03 11.51 -16.03
CA PHE A 78 5.32 12.59 -15.34
C PHE A 78 4.73 12.14 -14.00
N LEU A 79 4.56 10.82 -13.82
CA LEU A 79 3.86 10.26 -12.68
C LEU A 79 4.83 9.86 -11.54
N PRO A 80 4.50 10.20 -10.27
CA PRO A 80 5.16 9.65 -9.09
C PRO A 80 5.15 8.12 -9.07
N SER A 81 6.14 7.50 -8.43
CA SER A 81 6.32 6.04 -8.36
C SER A 81 5.08 5.29 -7.87
N HIS A 82 4.36 5.82 -6.88
CA HIS A 82 3.14 5.19 -6.33
C HIS A 82 1.94 5.24 -7.30
N LEU A 83 1.94 6.15 -8.28
CA LEU A 83 0.89 6.22 -9.30
C LEU A 83 1.20 5.37 -10.54
N LYS A 84 2.42 4.81 -10.66
CA LYS A 84 2.81 3.99 -11.82
C LYS A 84 2.12 2.63 -11.87
N THR A 85 1.56 2.18 -10.75
CA THR A 85 0.84 0.89 -10.66
C THR A 85 -0.66 1.03 -10.95
N ILE A 86 -1.15 2.24 -11.19
CA ILE A 86 -2.58 2.49 -11.42
C ILE A 86 -2.97 2.00 -12.82
N THR A 87 -4.10 1.30 -12.90
CA THR A 87 -4.66 0.80 -14.17
C THR A 87 -5.61 1.82 -14.80
N SER A 88 -5.74 1.80 -16.13
CA SER A 88 -6.72 2.60 -16.88
C SER A 88 -8.16 2.46 -16.35
N SER A 89 -8.57 1.25 -15.99
CA SER A 89 -9.89 0.97 -15.42
C SER A 89 -10.14 1.68 -14.08
N GLN A 90 -9.13 1.77 -13.21
CA GLN A 90 -9.21 2.50 -11.94
C GLN A 90 -9.38 4.00 -12.20
N ILE A 91 -8.62 4.56 -13.15
CA ILE A 91 -8.69 5.98 -13.52
C ILE A 91 -10.08 6.34 -14.03
N ILE A 92 -10.66 5.52 -14.90
CA ILE A 92 -11.98 5.84 -15.50
C ILE A 92 -13.11 5.75 -14.47
N SER A 93 -13.00 4.78 -13.55
CA SER A 93 -14.03 4.49 -12.55
C SER A 93 -13.98 5.47 -11.36
N ASP A 94 -12.79 5.94 -11.00
CA ASP A 94 -12.58 6.88 -9.90
C ASP A 94 -12.35 8.30 -10.42
N SER A 95 -13.33 9.17 -10.19
CA SER A 95 -13.25 10.56 -10.63
C SER A 95 -12.09 11.30 -9.97
N GLY A 96 -11.82 11.07 -8.69
CA GLY A 96 -10.73 11.72 -7.97
C GLY A 96 -9.36 11.33 -8.53
N LEU A 97 -9.20 10.05 -8.88
CA LEU A 97 -8.00 9.55 -9.54
C LEU A 97 -7.82 10.11 -10.95
N LEU A 98 -8.91 10.13 -11.74
CA LEU A 98 -8.98 10.78 -13.04
C LEU A 98 -8.49 12.22 -12.96
N PHE A 99 -9.05 12.99 -12.04
CA PHE A 99 -8.71 14.40 -11.85
C PHE A 99 -7.24 14.57 -11.46
N THR A 100 -6.78 13.79 -10.47
CA THR A 100 -5.41 13.88 -9.95
C THR A 100 -4.37 13.62 -11.05
N ILE A 101 -4.56 12.54 -11.81
CA ILE A 101 -3.63 12.16 -12.89
C ILE A 101 -3.71 13.17 -14.04
N SER A 102 -4.92 13.59 -14.43
CA SER A 102 -5.11 14.60 -15.48
C SER A 102 -4.42 15.92 -15.13
N ASN A 103 -4.56 16.38 -13.89
CA ASN A 103 -3.96 17.62 -13.41
C ASN A 103 -2.43 17.51 -13.33
N LEU A 104 -1.89 16.38 -12.87
CA LEU A 104 -0.44 16.15 -12.85
C LEU A 104 0.18 16.19 -14.24
N ILE A 105 -0.42 15.49 -15.22
CA ILE A 105 0.00 15.52 -16.61
C ILE A 105 -0.04 16.96 -17.15
N PHE A 106 -1.13 17.68 -16.91
CA PHE A 106 -1.28 19.07 -17.34
C PHE A 106 -0.22 20.01 -16.74
N ILE A 107 0.00 19.95 -15.43
CA ILE A 107 1.02 20.76 -14.73
C ILE A 107 2.41 20.48 -15.30
N LYS A 108 2.78 19.22 -15.51
CA LYS A 108 4.11 18.86 -16.05
C LYS A 108 4.31 19.37 -17.47
N ILE A 109 3.30 19.24 -18.33
CA ILE A 109 3.38 19.70 -19.73
C ILE A 109 3.46 21.22 -19.81
N THR A 110 2.65 21.94 -19.03
CA THR A 110 2.62 23.40 -19.03
C THR A 110 3.88 24.01 -18.41
N HIS A 111 4.40 23.43 -17.33
CA HIS A 111 5.62 23.91 -16.68
C HIS A 111 6.85 23.81 -17.61
N ASN A 112 6.93 22.75 -18.42
CA ASN A 112 8.02 22.59 -19.41
C ASN A 112 8.00 23.63 -20.53
N LYS A 113 6.83 24.18 -20.90
CA LYS A 113 6.76 25.26 -21.91
C LYS A 113 7.28 26.59 -21.35
N ASN A 114 6.92 26.92 -20.11
CA ASN A 114 7.32 28.17 -19.48
C ASN A 114 8.82 28.22 -19.18
N SER A 115 9.45 27.07 -18.88
CA SER A 115 10.91 27.01 -18.72
C SER A 115 11.65 27.17 -20.05
N LEU A 116 11.08 26.68 -21.17
CA LEU A 116 11.68 26.84 -22.49
C LEU A 116 11.60 28.29 -23.00
N SER A 117 10.47 28.98 -22.78
CA SER A 117 10.29 30.37 -23.23
C SER A 117 11.25 31.34 -22.51
N GLN A 118 11.51 31.11 -21.22
CA GLN A 118 12.47 31.90 -20.44
C GLN A 118 13.94 31.70 -20.87
N TYR A 119 14.28 30.57 -21.50
CA TYR A 119 15.62 30.34 -22.05
C TYR A 119 15.82 31.00 -23.42
N THR A 120 14.77 31.06 -24.25
CA THR A 120 14.83 31.74 -25.55
C THR A 120 14.88 33.27 -25.45
N GLU A 121 14.32 33.86 -24.39
CA GLU A 121 14.40 35.32 -24.20
C GLU A 121 15.75 35.81 -23.64
N LYS A 122 16.57 34.92 -23.04
CA LYS A 122 17.89 35.28 -22.52
C LYS A 122 19.01 35.32 -23.56
N THR A 123 18.78 34.85 -24.79
CA THR A 123 19.77 34.88 -25.88
C THR A 123 19.59 36.01 -26.89
N GLN A 124 18.61 36.92 -26.71
CA GLN A 124 18.35 38.00 -27.68
C GLN A 124 18.37 39.44 -27.13
N LYS A 125 18.84 39.68 -25.90
CA LYS A 125 18.92 41.05 -25.35
C LYS A 125 20.31 41.41 -24.83
N SER A 126 21.22 41.70 -25.77
CA SER A 126 22.36 42.59 -25.53
C SER A 126 22.49 43.61 -26.68
N SER A 127 21.63 44.63 -26.70
CA SER A 127 21.96 45.95 -27.24
C SER A 127 20.84 46.96 -26.92
N HIS A 128 21.28 48.20 -26.64
CA HIS A 128 20.51 49.45 -26.49
C HIS A 128 19.81 49.79 -25.16
N PHE A 129 20.61 50.44 -24.29
CA PHE A 129 20.49 51.82 -23.79
C PHE A 129 19.12 52.54 -23.69
N LEU A 130 18.92 53.11 -22.48
CA LEU A 130 18.23 54.35 -22.06
C LEU A 130 16.77 54.63 -22.48
N SER A 131 15.87 54.63 -21.49
CA SER A 131 15.07 55.83 -21.18
C SER A 131 14.51 55.76 -19.75
N LYS A 132 14.60 56.90 -19.07
CA LYS A 132 14.00 57.17 -17.76
C LYS A 132 12.52 57.51 -17.96
N SER A 133 11.63 56.85 -17.26
CA SER A 133 10.33 57.42 -16.90
C SER A 133 9.82 56.80 -15.59
N GLN A 134 9.66 57.67 -14.59
CA GLN A 134 8.99 57.39 -13.32
C GLN A 134 7.50 57.17 -13.57
N THR A 135 6.99 55.99 -13.24
CA THR A 135 5.56 55.77 -12.96
C THR A 135 5.38 54.68 -11.90
N SER A 136 4.77 55.09 -10.79
CA SER A 136 3.93 54.31 -9.86
C SER A 136 4.41 52.90 -9.46
N LYS A 137 5.08 52.82 -8.29
CA LYS A 137 5.33 51.57 -7.56
C LYS A 137 4.00 50.91 -7.17
N THR A 138 3.52 50.01 -8.01
CA THR A 138 2.57 48.96 -7.62
C THR A 138 3.42 47.76 -7.20
N LEU A 139 3.35 47.38 -5.92
CA LEU A 139 4.14 46.30 -5.35
C LEU A 139 3.65 44.96 -5.92
N SER A 140 4.10 44.59 -7.12
CA SER A 140 3.88 43.26 -7.68
C SER A 140 4.75 42.27 -6.92
N TYR A 141 4.15 41.57 -5.96
CA TYR A 141 4.76 40.38 -5.37
C TYR A 141 4.97 39.36 -6.49
N GLU A 142 6.21 39.22 -6.96
CA GLU A 142 6.63 38.08 -7.76
C GLU A 142 6.39 36.82 -6.92
N LYS A 143 5.32 36.10 -7.26
CA LYS A 143 4.95 34.81 -6.66
C LYS A 143 5.99 33.78 -7.11
N LYS A 144 7.14 33.75 -6.43
CA LYS A 144 8.13 32.69 -6.53
C LYS A 144 7.42 31.38 -6.16
N THR A 145 7.08 30.56 -7.15
CA THR A 145 6.53 29.21 -6.95
C THR A 145 7.64 28.35 -6.36
N LEU A 146 7.78 28.42 -5.04
CA LEU A 146 8.63 27.57 -4.25
C LEU A 146 7.98 26.18 -4.25
N THR A 147 8.31 25.31 -5.20
CA THR A 147 7.89 23.91 -5.12
C THR A 147 8.81 23.20 -4.14
N ASN A 148 8.64 23.47 -2.84
CA ASN A 148 9.23 22.63 -1.81
C ASN A 148 8.48 21.30 -1.83
N ILE A 149 9.01 20.35 -2.61
CA ILE A 149 8.53 18.98 -2.60
C ILE A 149 8.76 18.45 -1.18
N ILE A 150 7.68 18.17 -0.46
CA ILE A 150 7.75 17.51 0.85
C ILE A 150 8.33 16.12 0.62
N LEU A 151 9.47 15.85 1.25
CA LEU A 151 10.12 14.55 1.18
C LEU A 151 9.35 13.55 2.06
N ASP A 152 9.21 12.31 1.61
CA ASP A 152 8.55 11.25 2.38
C ASP A 152 9.22 11.00 3.74
N ASP A 153 10.53 11.22 3.84
CA ASP A 153 11.27 11.13 5.10
C ASP A 153 10.75 12.12 6.15
N MET A 154 10.47 13.37 5.75
CA MET A 154 9.89 14.40 6.62
C MET A 154 8.51 13.97 7.14
N LYS A 155 7.68 13.37 6.27
CA LYS A 155 6.37 12.83 6.67
C LYS A 155 6.52 11.74 7.73
N CYS A 156 7.44 10.80 7.53
CA CYS A 156 7.74 9.74 8.50
C CYS A 156 8.23 10.30 9.84
N GLN A 157 9.13 11.29 9.82
CA GLN A 157 9.64 11.93 11.04
C GLN A 157 8.52 12.65 11.81
N ILE A 158 7.64 13.39 11.12
CA ILE A 158 6.48 14.05 11.73
C ILE A 158 5.53 13.02 12.32
N HIS A 159 5.25 11.91 11.61
CA HIS A 159 4.37 10.86 12.12
C HIS A 159 4.91 10.23 13.40
N LYS A 160 6.19 9.87 13.40
CA LYS A 160 6.88 9.35 14.58
C LYS A 160 6.81 10.33 15.75
N TRP A 161 7.09 11.60 15.52
CA TRP A 161 7.02 12.65 16.55
C TRP A 161 5.61 12.85 17.11
N LEU A 162 4.56 12.82 16.28
CA LEU A 162 3.17 12.92 16.75
C LEU A 162 2.78 11.76 17.68
N ILE A 163 3.29 10.55 17.41
CA ILE A 163 3.09 9.38 18.28
C ILE A 163 3.88 9.55 19.59
N GLU A 164 5.17 9.92 19.50
CA GLU A 164 6.05 10.07 20.67
C GLU A 164 5.60 11.19 21.61
N SER A 165 5.05 12.27 21.05
CA SER A 165 4.45 13.38 21.81
C SER A 165 3.07 13.05 22.38
N GLN A 166 2.52 11.86 22.10
CA GLN A 166 1.18 11.42 22.48
C GLN A 166 0.05 12.28 21.89
N ALA A 167 0.34 13.04 20.84
CA ALA A 167 -0.67 13.84 20.13
C ALA A 167 -1.63 12.95 19.32
N ILE A 168 -1.17 11.77 18.90
CA ILE A 168 -1.99 10.74 18.27
C ILE A 168 -1.64 9.34 18.82
N PRO A 169 -2.58 8.38 18.78
CA PRO A 169 -2.31 6.98 19.13
C PRO A 169 -1.29 6.30 18.21
N GLN A 170 -0.61 5.25 18.71
CA GLN A 170 0.42 4.51 17.96
C GLN A 170 -0.08 3.84 16.66
N ASN A 171 -1.37 3.51 16.59
CA ASN A 171 -2.02 2.91 15.42
C ASN A 171 -2.72 3.94 14.53
N PHE A 172 -2.59 5.23 14.84
CA PHE A 172 -3.26 6.30 14.10
C PHE A 172 -2.48 6.64 12.83
N TYR A 173 -3.16 6.65 11.69
CA TYR A 173 -2.51 6.93 10.41
C TYR A 173 -2.27 8.44 10.23
N LEU A 174 -1.08 8.79 9.73
CA LEU A 174 -0.71 10.18 9.51
C LEU A 174 -1.70 10.92 8.59
N HIS A 175 -2.17 10.29 7.51
CA HIS A 175 -3.10 10.92 6.57
C HIS A 175 -4.44 11.30 7.24
N GLU A 176 -4.89 10.51 8.22
CA GLU A 176 -6.11 10.79 8.98
C GLU A 176 -5.93 12.04 9.85
N PHE A 177 -4.76 12.16 10.51
CA PHE A 177 -4.40 13.35 11.27
C PHE A 177 -4.39 14.59 10.37
N ILE A 178 -3.73 14.51 9.21
CA ILE A 178 -3.66 15.59 8.21
C ILE A 178 -5.06 15.98 7.71
N TYR A 179 -5.95 15.01 7.50
CA TYR A 179 -7.33 15.30 7.12
C TYR A 179 -8.06 16.08 8.22
N ARG A 180 -7.91 15.67 9.49
CA ARG A 180 -8.51 16.38 10.63
C ARG A 180 -7.88 17.76 10.89
N MET A 181 -6.63 17.99 10.50
CA MET A 181 -6.00 19.32 10.56
C MET A 181 -6.78 20.36 9.74
N ARG A 182 -7.48 19.94 8.67
CA ARG A 182 -8.30 20.83 7.82
C ARG A 182 -9.47 21.46 8.57
N THR A 183 -9.93 20.85 9.65
CA THR A 183 -11.02 21.40 10.47
C THR A 183 -10.50 22.31 11.61
N GLY A 184 -9.18 22.37 11.79
CA GLY A 184 -8.51 23.06 12.88
C GLY A 184 -8.59 22.38 14.25
N VAL A 185 -9.38 21.30 14.39
CA VAL A 185 -9.58 20.59 15.66
C VAL A 185 -8.30 19.90 16.10
N SER A 186 -7.72 19.04 15.26
CA SER A 186 -6.50 18.30 15.61
C SER A 186 -5.27 19.19 15.75
N LEU A 187 -5.22 20.35 15.07
CA LEU A 187 -4.16 21.33 15.29
C LEU A 187 -4.26 21.92 16.71
N SER A 188 -5.46 22.25 17.17
CA SER A 188 -5.66 22.72 18.54
C SER A 188 -5.37 21.64 19.58
N GLU A 189 -5.80 20.40 19.34
CA GLU A 189 -5.56 19.28 20.23
C GLU A 189 -4.06 18.99 20.37
N LEU A 190 -3.32 19.02 19.25
CA LEU A 190 -1.87 18.92 19.24
C LEU A 190 -1.22 20.00 20.12
N ILE A 191 -1.63 21.27 19.97
CA ILE A 191 -1.07 22.36 20.75
C ILE A 191 -1.37 22.20 22.25
N ASN A 192 -2.62 21.86 22.61
CA ASN A 192 -3.01 21.61 24.00
C ASN A 192 -2.20 20.45 24.61
N CYS A 193 -2.00 19.37 23.84
CA CYS A 193 -1.18 18.23 24.22
C CYS A 193 0.28 18.65 24.49
N LEU A 194 0.91 19.39 23.56
CA LEU A 194 2.30 19.81 23.67
C LEU A 194 2.55 20.80 24.82
N GLU A 195 1.57 21.65 25.15
CA GLU A 195 1.62 22.55 26.31
C GLU A 195 1.25 21.87 27.64
N LYS A 196 0.80 20.61 27.60
CA LYS A 196 0.35 19.82 28.77
C LYS A 196 -0.73 20.53 29.59
N LYS A 197 -1.63 21.22 28.90
CA LYS A 197 -2.75 21.98 29.49
C LYS A 197 -4.01 21.60 28.73
N THR A 198 -5.09 21.38 29.46
CA THR A 198 -6.35 20.88 28.89
C THR A 198 -6.96 21.84 27.87
N GLU A 199 -6.84 23.16 28.07
CA GLU A 199 -7.44 24.18 27.19
C GLU A 199 -6.55 25.42 27.05
N VAL A 200 -5.38 25.30 26.41
CA VAL A 200 -4.60 26.49 26.02
C VAL A 200 -5.32 27.29 24.95
N ILE A 201 -5.90 26.57 23.99
CA ILE A 201 -6.73 27.13 22.94
C ILE A 201 -8.18 26.77 23.26
N SER A 202 -8.95 27.77 23.69
CA SER A 202 -10.35 27.60 24.11
C SER A 202 -11.35 28.01 23.01
N GLY A 203 -12.58 27.51 23.14
CA GLY A 203 -13.67 27.82 22.23
C GLY A 203 -13.54 27.23 20.82
N ILE A 204 -12.88 26.07 20.70
CA ILE A 204 -12.80 25.32 19.44
C ILE A 204 -14.12 24.61 19.18
N TYR A 205 -14.63 24.73 17.95
CA TYR A 205 -15.78 23.97 17.49
C TYR A 205 -15.35 22.53 17.23
N LYS A 206 -15.63 21.59 18.15
CA LYS A 206 -15.21 20.18 18.02
C LYS A 206 -15.77 19.48 16.77
N ASN A 207 -16.97 19.86 16.36
CA ASN A 207 -17.66 19.34 15.18
C ASN A 207 -18.05 20.51 14.26
N PRO A 208 -17.09 21.15 13.56
CA PRO A 208 -17.38 22.34 12.76
C PRO A 208 -18.24 21.95 11.55
N LYS A 209 -19.48 22.46 11.52
CA LYS A 209 -20.46 22.14 10.47
C LYS A 209 -20.31 22.98 9.19
N SER A 210 -19.47 24.02 9.22
CA SER A 210 -19.27 24.94 8.10
C SER A 210 -17.79 25.24 7.91
N ILE A 211 -17.42 25.61 6.68
CA ILE A 211 -16.05 26.04 6.34
C ILE A 211 -15.61 27.23 7.21
N SER A 212 -16.53 28.15 7.51
CA SER A 212 -16.26 29.29 8.40
C SER A 212 -15.86 28.84 9.80
N TYR A 213 -16.48 27.80 10.36
CA TYR A 213 -16.08 27.24 11.65
C TYR A 213 -14.73 26.53 11.59
N CYS A 214 -14.43 25.81 10.51
CA CYS A 214 -13.10 25.22 10.29
C CYS A 214 -12.01 26.30 10.26
N ILE A 215 -12.21 27.35 9.47
CA ILE A 215 -11.26 28.47 9.37
C ILE A 215 -11.13 29.21 10.70
N ALA A 216 -12.22 29.39 11.46
CA ALA A 216 -12.17 30.00 12.79
C ALA A 216 -11.33 29.15 13.77
N ASN A 217 -11.50 27.83 13.77
CA ASN A 217 -10.65 26.92 14.56
C ASN A 217 -9.18 27.03 14.17
N ILE A 218 -8.87 26.98 12.87
CA ILE A 218 -7.48 27.10 12.37
C ILE A 218 -6.89 28.44 12.80
N ASN A 219 -7.61 29.55 12.62
CA ASN A 219 -7.13 30.88 12.99
C ASN A 219 -6.85 31.02 14.49
N LYS A 220 -7.69 30.45 15.37
CA LYS A 220 -7.41 30.42 16.81
C LYS A 220 -6.11 29.69 17.13
N SER A 221 -5.90 28.54 16.48
CA SER A 221 -4.67 27.77 16.60
C SER A 221 -3.44 28.54 16.12
N LEU A 222 -3.53 29.17 14.94
CA LEU A 222 -2.44 29.96 14.38
C LEU A 222 -2.18 31.23 15.19
N GLU A 223 -3.20 31.90 15.74
CA GLU A 223 -3.04 33.08 16.59
C GLU A 223 -2.25 32.75 17.86
N PHE A 224 -2.48 31.58 18.45
CA PHE A 224 -1.67 31.10 19.56
C PHE A 224 -0.21 30.88 19.13
N LEU A 225 0.02 30.17 18.02
CA LEU A 225 1.38 29.92 17.52
C LEU A 225 2.13 31.21 17.17
N ARG A 226 1.45 32.25 16.66
CA ARG A 226 2.06 33.58 16.40
C ARG A 226 2.58 34.27 17.65
N LYS A 227 2.06 33.95 18.84
CA LYS A 227 2.53 34.49 20.13
C LYS A 227 3.79 33.78 20.63
N ILE A 228 4.16 32.64 20.03
CA ILE A 228 5.34 31.88 20.39
C ILE A 228 6.56 32.44 19.64
N PRO A 229 7.63 32.86 20.35
CA PRO A 229 8.84 33.33 19.68
C PRO A 229 9.55 32.18 18.96
N ASN A 230 10.18 32.49 17.82
CA ASN A 230 11.01 31.58 17.02
C ASN A 230 10.27 30.45 16.27
N ILE A 231 8.95 30.49 16.15
CA ILE A 231 8.23 29.71 15.14
C ILE A 231 8.32 30.48 13.80
N ASP A 232 8.62 29.78 12.71
CA ASP A 232 8.66 30.43 11.39
C ASP A 232 7.26 30.93 11.01
N SER A 233 7.19 32.21 10.64
CA SER A 233 5.94 32.88 10.25
C SER A 233 5.37 32.41 8.91
N LYS A 234 6.15 31.67 8.10
CA LYS A 234 5.82 31.27 6.73
C LYS A 234 4.44 30.64 6.59
N TYR A 235 4.08 29.72 7.49
CA TYR A 235 2.82 28.99 7.43
C TYR A 235 1.76 29.52 8.41
N LEU A 236 2.12 30.49 9.26
CA LEU A 236 1.22 31.03 10.29
C LEU A 236 0.09 31.91 9.74
N TRP A 237 0.12 32.23 8.45
CA TRP A 237 -0.92 33.03 7.77
C TRP A 237 -1.73 32.21 6.77
N SER A 238 -1.55 30.89 6.75
CA SER A 238 -2.04 30.00 5.71
C SER A 238 -3.32 29.24 6.09
N SER A 239 -4.26 29.92 6.77
CA SER A 239 -5.49 29.27 7.26
C SER A 239 -6.34 28.69 6.12
N ALA A 240 -6.37 29.36 4.97
CA ALA A 240 -7.13 28.91 3.80
C ALA A 240 -6.49 27.66 3.18
N GLU A 241 -5.17 27.65 3.06
CA GLU A 241 -4.39 26.55 2.48
C GLU A 241 -4.42 25.30 3.37
N ILE A 242 -4.36 25.47 4.69
CA ILE A 242 -4.52 24.38 5.67
C ILE A 242 -5.93 23.78 5.56
N ASN A 243 -6.98 24.61 5.52
CA ASN A 243 -8.36 24.13 5.34
C ASN A 243 -8.55 23.42 3.98
N ALA A 244 -7.91 23.93 2.93
CA ALA A 244 -7.89 23.30 1.61
C ALA A 244 -7.18 21.95 1.58
N GLY A 245 -6.38 21.62 2.61
CA GLY A 245 -5.64 20.36 2.68
C GLY A 245 -4.34 20.38 1.89
N LEU A 246 -3.75 21.55 1.64
CA LEU A 246 -2.48 21.64 0.92
C LEU A 246 -1.36 21.05 1.79
N GLU A 247 -0.86 19.88 1.38
CA GLU A 247 0.15 19.14 2.13
C GLU A 247 1.34 20.02 2.53
N GLU A 248 1.86 20.84 1.60
CA GLU A 248 3.01 21.72 1.84
C GLU A 248 2.84 22.62 3.06
N HIS A 249 1.63 23.16 3.23
CA HIS A 249 1.33 24.08 4.31
C HIS A 249 1.12 23.34 5.63
N ILE A 250 0.48 22.16 5.58
CA ILE A 250 0.22 21.35 6.78
C ILE A 250 1.52 20.75 7.31
N TYR A 251 2.30 20.06 6.47
CA TYR A 251 3.56 19.47 6.90
C TYR A 251 4.62 20.52 7.22
N GLY A 252 4.67 21.63 6.47
CA GLY A 252 5.54 22.76 6.79
C GLY A 252 5.24 23.32 8.18
N LEU A 253 3.97 23.59 8.48
CA LEU A 253 3.55 24.03 9.81
C LEU A 253 3.88 23.00 10.91
N LEU A 254 3.61 21.71 10.67
CA LEU A 254 3.89 20.66 11.65
C LEU A 254 5.38 20.52 11.93
N GLN A 255 6.24 20.70 10.92
CA GLN A 255 7.68 20.70 11.09
C GLN A 255 8.15 21.87 11.95
N ASP A 256 7.63 23.08 11.69
CA ASP A 256 7.98 24.27 12.48
C ASP A 256 7.56 24.11 13.96
N ILE A 257 6.37 23.54 14.20
CA ILE A 257 5.90 23.21 15.55
C ILE A 257 6.83 22.16 16.20
N LYS A 258 7.14 21.07 15.49
CA LYS A 258 8.06 20.02 15.96
C LYS A 258 9.40 20.61 16.39
N ASP A 259 10.05 21.36 15.50
CA ASP A 259 11.37 21.92 15.72
C ASP A 259 11.41 22.90 16.91
N TYR A 260 10.34 23.67 17.09
CA TYR A 260 10.19 24.54 18.25
C TYR A 260 10.10 23.74 19.56
N TYR A 261 9.20 22.75 19.63
CA TYR A 261 8.97 22.01 20.87
C TYR A 261 10.14 21.09 21.25
N GLU A 262 10.80 20.46 20.28
CA GLU A 262 12.02 19.68 20.54
C GLU A 262 13.11 20.55 21.18
N LYS A 263 13.35 21.76 20.66
CA LYS A 263 14.30 22.71 21.26
C LYS A 263 13.85 23.15 22.66
N LYS A 264 12.57 23.47 22.85
CA LYS A 264 12.00 23.90 24.15
C LYS A 264 12.22 22.86 25.26
N TYR A 265 12.10 21.57 24.95
CA TYR A 265 12.33 20.49 25.93
C TYR A 265 13.81 20.32 26.28
N VAL A 266 14.74 20.47 25.32
CA VAL A 266 16.18 20.38 25.57
C VAL A 266 16.66 21.45 26.55
N TYR A 267 16.18 22.69 26.45
CA TYR A 267 16.58 23.78 27.35
C TYR A 267 16.09 23.58 28.79
N LYS A 268 14.85 23.13 29.00
CA LYS A 268 14.30 22.88 30.35
C LYS A 268 15.03 21.78 31.11
N HIS A 269 15.63 20.80 30.42
CA HIS A 269 16.40 19.75 31.08
C HIS A 269 17.83 20.19 31.45
N ARG A 270 18.43 21.17 30.74
CA ARG A 270 19.77 21.70 31.06
C ARG A 270 19.80 22.60 32.28
N GLU A 271 18.73 23.36 32.56
CA GLU A 271 18.69 24.25 33.73
C GLU A 271 18.55 23.50 35.06
N ARG A 272 18.13 22.23 35.05
CA ARG A 272 17.98 21.42 36.27
C ARG A 272 19.21 20.61 36.67
N THR A 273 20.21 20.47 35.80
CA THR A 273 21.39 19.62 36.07
C THR A 273 22.62 20.38 36.55
N SER A 274 22.57 21.71 36.65
CA SER A 274 23.72 22.55 37.02
C SER A 274 23.93 22.77 38.53
N SER A 275 23.12 22.20 39.42
CA SER A 275 23.21 22.48 40.87
C SER A 275 23.37 21.28 41.82
N VAL A 276 23.77 20.09 41.33
CA VAL A 276 24.01 18.93 42.23
C VAL A 276 25.50 18.68 42.43
N LYS A 277 25.96 19.02 43.65
CA LYS A 277 27.29 18.74 44.19
C LYS A 277 27.65 17.26 44.04
N LYS A 278 28.88 17.03 43.58
CA LYS A 278 29.57 15.74 43.47
C LYS A 278 29.41 14.89 44.74
N ILE A 279 28.62 13.82 44.66
CA ILE A 279 28.72 12.67 45.56
C ILE A 279 29.30 11.51 44.74
N ARG A 280 30.57 11.22 45.01
CA ARG A 280 31.24 9.99 44.56
C ARG A 280 30.63 8.82 45.33
N ARG A 281 29.96 7.90 44.63
CA ARG A 281 29.80 6.51 45.07
C ARG A 281 30.03 5.58 43.88
N ASN A 282 30.97 4.65 44.07
CA ASN A 282 31.18 3.50 43.21
C ASN A 282 29.91 2.64 43.27
N LYS A 283 29.08 2.75 42.22
CA LYS A 283 27.98 1.82 41.96
C LYS A 283 28.42 1.07 40.70
N SER A 284 28.58 -0.24 40.79
CA SER A 284 28.76 -1.10 39.62
C SER A 284 27.67 -0.72 38.62
N MET A 285 28.12 -0.19 37.48
CA MET A 285 27.24 0.36 36.47
C MET A 285 26.53 -0.82 35.81
N GLU A 286 25.39 -1.24 36.36
CA GLU A 286 24.39 -1.97 35.59
C GLU A 286 24.05 -1.04 34.42
N THR A 287 24.60 -1.37 33.25
CA THR A 287 24.26 -0.70 32.01
C THR A 287 22.79 -1.01 31.74
N PHE A 288 21.92 -0.11 32.17
CA PHE A 288 20.49 -0.18 31.87
C PHE A 288 20.35 -0.16 30.35
N PHE A 289 20.05 -1.32 29.80
CA PHE A 289 19.77 -1.49 28.39
C PHE A 289 18.43 -0.81 28.09
N ILE A 290 18.44 0.25 27.28
CA ILE A 290 17.20 0.91 26.85
C ILE A 290 16.61 0.05 25.73
N THR A 291 15.65 -0.81 26.09
CA THR A 291 14.88 -1.59 25.11
C THR A 291 14.06 -0.61 24.25
N ILE A 292 14.31 -0.63 22.95
CA ILE A 292 13.42 0.03 21.99
C ILE A 292 12.13 -0.80 21.95
N ASN A 293 10.98 -0.16 22.21
CA ASN A 293 9.68 -0.81 22.04
C ASN A 293 9.45 -1.13 20.55
N VAL A 294 9.42 -2.42 20.21
CA VAL A 294 9.20 -2.89 18.85
C VAL A 294 7.72 -2.76 18.50
N THR A 295 7.39 -1.78 17.67
CA THR A 295 6.00 -1.52 17.26
C THR A 295 5.39 -2.70 16.49
N SER A 296 4.06 -2.83 16.45
CA SER A 296 3.39 -3.88 15.65
C SER A 296 3.74 -3.82 14.16
N ALA A 297 4.01 -2.63 13.62
CA ALA A 297 4.48 -2.47 12.24
C ALA A 297 5.90 -3.05 12.04
N MET A 298 6.79 -2.84 13.01
CA MET A 298 8.12 -3.44 13.02
C MET A 298 8.01 -4.96 13.12
N LYS A 299 7.19 -5.49 14.03
CA LYS A 299 6.92 -6.94 14.15
C LYS A 299 6.45 -7.55 12.81
N ARG A 300 5.51 -6.90 12.11
CA ARG A 300 5.09 -7.33 10.76
C ARG A 300 6.23 -7.36 9.75
N THR A 301 7.12 -6.38 9.79
CA THR A 301 8.29 -6.31 8.90
C THR A 301 9.27 -7.44 9.20
N ILE A 302 9.54 -7.71 10.49
CA ILE A 302 10.37 -8.84 10.94
C ILE A 302 9.76 -10.16 10.47
N ILE A 303 8.45 -10.35 10.61
CA ILE A 303 7.76 -11.57 10.13
C ILE A 303 7.98 -11.77 8.63
N GLN A 304 7.81 -10.72 7.82
CA GLN A 304 8.04 -10.81 6.37
C GLN A 304 9.50 -11.15 6.05
N TRP A 305 10.43 -10.54 6.79
CA TRP A 305 11.86 -10.80 6.68
C TRP A 305 12.20 -12.26 7.03
N VAL A 306 11.74 -12.78 8.17
CA VAL A 306 11.90 -14.19 8.57
C VAL A 306 11.30 -15.15 7.55
N LYS A 307 10.09 -14.86 7.02
CA LYS A 307 9.49 -15.69 5.95
C LYS A 307 10.36 -15.71 4.69
N SER A 308 11.00 -14.59 4.36
CA SER A 308 11.91 -14.56 3.21
C SER A 308 13.12 -15.48 3.41
N LEU A 309 13.57 -15.67 4.66
CA LEU A 309 14.63 -16.62 5.02
C LEU A 309 14.19 -18.10 4.92
N GLY A 310 12.93 -18.40 4.58
CA GLY A 310 12.40 -19.78 4.53
C GLY A 310 12.08 -20.36 5.91
N LEU A 311 11.86 -19.51 6.91
CA LEU A 311 11.60 -19.89 8.30
C LEU A 311 10.13 -19.70 8.70
N GLU A 312 9.21 -19.65 7.73
CA GLU A 312 7.78 -19.46 7.98
C GLU A 312 7.17 -20.49 8.93
N ASN A 313 7.67 -21.73 8.89
CA ASN A 313 7.19 -22.84 9.73
C ASN A 313 7.55 -22.66 11.21
N PHE A 314 8.50 -21.78 11.52
CA PHE A 314 8.91 -21.47 12.89
C PHE A 314 8.19 -20.23 13.44
N ILE A 315 7.29 -19.59 12.69
CA ILE A 315 6.53 -18.42 13.15
C ILE A 315 5.24 -18.92 13.81
N ILE A 316 5.30 -19.22 15.11
CA ILE A 316 4.19 -19.76 15.90
C ILE A 316 3.87 -18.78 17.02
N PHE A 317 2.70 -18.14 16.93
CA PHE A 317 2.16 -17.28 17.98
C PHE A 317 1.21 -18.08 18.85
N HIS A 318 1.41 -18.03 20.17
CA HIS A 318 0.56 -18.73 21.13
C HIS A 318 0.66 -18.05 22.51
N ASP A 319 -0.39 -18.16 23.32
CA ASP A 319 -0.40 -17.58 24.67
C ASP A 319 0.44 -18.41 25.66
N ASP A 320 0.42 -19.74 25.51
CA ASP A 320 1.38 -20.64 26.17
C ASP A 320 2.81 -20.38 25.66
N PHE A 321 3.66 -19.93 26.57
CA PHE A 321 5.05 -19.60 26.32
C PHE A 321 5.87 -20.78 25.78
N ASN A 322 5.50 -22.02 26.10
CA ASN A 322 6.20 -23.21 25.61
C ASN A 322 6.01 -23.42 24.10
N ILE A 323 4.88 -22.95 23.56
CA ILE A 323 4.51 -23.09 22.16
C ILE A 323 4.92 -21.86 21.35
N ASN A 324 4.90 -20.67 21.98
CA ASN A 324 5.27 -19.41 21.34
C ASN A 324 6.76 -19.41 20.97
N SER A 325 7.05 -19.57 19.68
CA SER A 325 8.41 -19.72 19.17
C SER A 325 9.26 -18.46 19.29
N ILE A 326 8.62 -17.31 19.52
CA ILE A 326 9.28 -16.03 19.73
C ILE A 326 9.68 -15.90 21.18
N TYR A 327 8.74 -16.08 22.11
CA TYR A 327 9.02 -16.03 23.54
C TYR A 327 10.09 -17.05 23.93
N ASN A 328 9.97 -18.29 23.43
CA ASN A 328 10.85 -19.38 23.83
C ASN A 328 12.23 -19.41 23.13
N GLY A 329 12.50 -18.41 22.27
CA GLY A 329 13.78 -18.22 21.58
C GLY A 329 14.07 -19.19 20.42
N VAL A 330 13.20 -20.16 20.11
CA VAL A 330 13.43 -21.11 19.00
C VAL A 330 13.52 -20.39 17.66
N LEU A 331 12.63 -19.43 17.39
CA LEU A 331 12.66 -18.67 16.15
C LEU A 331 13.95 -17.85 16.01
N LEU A 332 14.41 -17.27 17.12
CA LEU A 332 15.67 -16.50 17.15
C LEU A 332 16.85 -17.41 16.82
N CYS A 333 16.90 -18.62 17.39
CA CYS A 333 17.95 -19.59 17.12
C CYS A 333 18.01 -20.01 15.65
N GLU A 334 16.86 -20.32 15.04
CA GLU A 334 16.79 -20.68 13.61
C GLU A 334 17.18 -19.51 12.71
N THR A 335 16.73 -18.29 13.06
CA THR A 335 17.09 -17.08 12.32
C THR A 335 18.60 -16.83 12.34
N VAL A 336 19.24 -16.94 13.51
CA VAL A 336 20.70 -16.83 13.66
C VAL A 336 21.42 -17.93 12.89
N GLY A 337 20.91 -19.17 12.96
CA GLY A 337 21.43 -20.31 12.22
C GLY A 337 21.46 -20.08 10.71
N GLU A 338 20.39 -19.50 10.17
CA GLU A 338 20.27 -19.24 8.74
C GLU A 338 21.14 -18.06 8.27
N ILE A 339 21.22 -16.98 9.06
CA ILE A 339 22.02 -15.79 8.70
C ILE A 339 23.52 -16.08 8.75
N PHE A 340 24.00 -16.65 9.85
CA PHE A 340 25.44 -16.86 10.08
C PHE A 340 25.95 -18.21 9.59
N LYS A 341 25.06 -19.06 9.06
CA LYS A 341 25.36 -20.46 8.71
C LYS A 341 25.98 -21.25 9.87
N GLN A 342 25.66 -20.84 11.10
CA GLN A 342 26.13 -21.44 12.34
C GLN A 342 24.94 -21.63 13.28
N LYS A 343 24.49 -22.89 13.44
CA LYS A 343 23.34 -23.20 14.29
C LYS A 343 23.70 -23.07 15.78
N PRO A 344 22.98 -22.25 16.57
CA PRO A 344 23.10 -22.27 18.03
C PRO A 344 22.75 -23.66 18.58
N ARG A 345 23.34 -24.04 19.71
CA ARG A 345 22.86 -25.20 20.48
C ARG A 345 21.63 -24.75 21.27
N TYR A 346 20.47 -25.28 20.92
CA TYR A 346 19.20 -24.89 21.52
C TYR A 346 18.26 -26.11 21.69
N ILE A 347 17.28 -25.97 22.58
CA ILE A 347 16.25 -26.96 22.89
C ILE A 347 15.04 -26.66 22.01
N SER A 348 14.65 -27.58 21.13
CA SER A 348 13.60 -27.35 20.12
C SER A 348 12.18 -27.31 20.67
N LYS A 349 11.97 -27.83 21.89
CA LYS A 349 10.69 -27.82 22.60
C LYS A 349 10.95 -27.48 24.07
N PRO A 350 11.27 -26.22 24.39
CA PRO A 350 11.50 -25.80 25.76
C PRO A 350 10.20 -25.89 26.57
N ILE A 351 10.29 -26.37 27.81
CA ILE A 351 9.17 -26.60 28.74
C ILE A 351 9.28 -25.68 29.97
N THR A 352 10.44 -25.08 30.18
CA THR A 352 10.71 -24.19 31.32
C THR A 352 11.33 -22.88 30.86
N ASP A 353 11.18 -21.81 31.66
CA ASP A 353 11.79 -20.51 31.38
C ASP A 353 13.33 -20.60 31.30
N ASP A 354 13.97 -21.46 32.11
CA ASP A 354 15.41 -21.72 32.02
C ASP A 354 15.82 -22.27 30.64
N GLN A 355 15.01 -23.15 30.06
CA GLN A 355 15.27 -23.69 28.72
C GLN A 355 15.06 -22.63 27.63
N CYS A 356 14.04 -21.77 27.78
CA CYS A 356 13.84 -20.60 26.92
C CYS A 356 15.05 -19.65 27.00
N LEU A 357 15.54 -19.41 28.21
CA LEU A 357 16.69 -18.55 28.48
C LEU A 357 17.98 -19.12 27.88
N ILE A 358 18.19 -20.43 27.95
CA ILE A 358 19.29 -21.14 27.28
C ILE A 358 19.23 -20.90 25.77
N ASN A 359 18.05 -21.06 25.15
CA ASN A 359 17.89 -20.81 23.72
C ASN A 359 18.28 -19.38 23.34
N ILE A 360 17.69 -18.39 24.01
CA ILE A 360 17.92 -16.98 23.71
C ILE A 360 19.41 -16.61 23.89
N ASN A 361 20.03 -17.02 25.01
CA ASN A 361 21.43 -16.70 25.27
C ASN A 361 22.40 -17.44 24.34
N SER A 362 22.08 -18.66 23.89
CA SER A 362 22.84 -19.37 22.86
C SER A 362 22.83 -18.62 21.53
N ALA A 363 21.70 -18.04 21.14
CA ALA A 363 21.61 -17.21 19.94
C ALA A 363 22.42 -15.91 20.09
N LEU A 364 22.26 -15.21 21.23
CA LEU A 364 23.00 -13.97 21.54
C LEU A 364 24.52 -14.15 21.47
N LEU A 365 25.03 -15.28 21.93
CA LEU A 365 26.46 -15.60 21.88
C LEU A 365 27.00 -15.58 20.44
N ILE A 366 26.27 -16.16 19.48
CA ILE A 366 26.65 -16.17 18.07
C ILE A 366 26.52 -14.76 17.47
N ILE A 367 25.42 -14.07 17.76
CA ILE A 367 25.16 -12.71 17.27
C ILE A 367 26.31 -11.77 17.67
N LYS A 368 26.71 -11.79 18.94
CA LYS A 368 27.78 -10.94 19.49
C LYS A 368 29.14 -11.17 18.81
N ASN A 369 29.38 -12.40 18.36
CA ASN A 369 30.63 -12.74 17.67
C ASN A 369 30.65 -12.27 16.21
N ASN A 370 29.49 -12.05 15.60
CA ASN A 370 29.36 -11.79 14.16
C ASN A 370 28.84 -10.38 13.80
N ILE A 371 28.27 -9.61 14.74
CA ILE A 371 27.75 -8.26 14.47
C ILE A 371 28.72 -7.16 14.94
N SER A 372 28.89 -6.12 14.12
CA SER A 372 29.73 -4.95 14.43
C SER A 372 29.08 -4.00 15.46
N SER A 373 27.75 -3.87 15.46
CA SER A 373 26.98 -3.04 16.40
C SER A 373 26.70 -3.75 17.74
N LYS A 374 27.73 -4.21 18.44
CA LYS A 374 27.60 -5.00 19.69
C LYS A 374 26.88 -4.25 20.80
N ASP A 375 27.03 -2.93 20.85
CA ASP A 375 26.50 -2.09 21.94
C ASP A 375 24.97 -2.03 22.01
N LYS A 376 24.29 -2.42 20.91
CA LYS A 376 22.84 -2.42 20.81
C LYS A 376 22.19 -3.75 21.16
N ILE A 377 22.96 -4.81 21.43
CA ILE A 377 22.39 -6.13 21.71
C ILE A 377 22.82 -6.52 23.12
N PRO A 378 21.88 -6.94 23.99
CA PRO A 378 22.22 -7.31 25.37
C PRO A 378 23.23 -8.47 25.35
N GLU A 379 24.23 -8.39 26.22
CA GLU A 379 25.27 -9.42 26.33
C GLU A 379 24.70 -10.75 26.82
N LYS A 380 23.74 -10.66 27.75
CA LYS A 380 23.00 -11.78 28.31
C LYS A 380 21.64 -11.27 28.76
N ILE A 381 20.63 -12.12 28.62
CA ILE A 381 19.31 -11.88 29.18
C ILE A 381 19.16 -12.73 30.44
N LEU A 382 18.50 -12.18 31.45
CA LEU A 382 18.28 -12.83 32.74
C LEU A 382 16.91 -13.54 32.82
N GLU A 383 15.92 -13.05 32.09
CA GLU A 383 14.56 -13.60 32.04
C GLU A 383 14.06 -13.62 30.60
N PRO A 384 13.40 -14.70 30.14
CA PRO A 384 12.82 -14.75 28.80
C PRO A 384 11.76 -13.66 28.65
N ASN A 385 11.87 -12.87 27.58
CA ASN A 385 10.95 -11.79 27.30
C ASN A 385 10.75 -11.67 25.79
N GLU A 386 9.50 -11.81 25.34
CA GLU A 386 9.13 -11.75 23.93
C GLU A 386 9.58 -10.43 23.29
N GLU A 387 9.42 -9.29 23.97
CA GLU A 387 9.81 -7.98 23.45
C GLU A 387 11.32 -7.89 23.23
N THR A 388 12.11 -8.52 24.10
CA THR A 388 13.56 -8.57 23.92
C THR A 388 13.93 -9.43 22.72
N VAL A 389 13.25 -10.56 22.48
CA VAL A 389 13.49 -11.39 21.29
C VAL A 389 13.11 -10.64 20.01
N TRP A 390 11.98 -9.93 20.00
CA TRP A 390 11.59 -9.05 18.89
C TRP A 390 12.62 -7.98 18.61
N PHE A 391 13.14 -7.35 19.65
CA PHE A 391 14.16 -6.32 19.54
C PHE A 391 15.45 -6.88 18.92
N VAL A 392 15.90 -8.06 19.37
CA VAL A 392 17.09 -8.72 18.80
C VAL A 392 16.87 -9.09 17.33
N LEU A 393 15.69 -9.62 16.97
CA LEU A 393 15.34 -9.91 15.57
C LEU A 393 15.29 -8.64 14.71
N TRP A 394 14.83 -7.52 15.25
CA TRP A 394 14.83 -6.23 14.57
C TRP A 394 16.25 -5.74 14.27
N GLU A 395 17.15 -5.78 15.26
CA GLU A 395 18.55 -5.38 15.06
C GLU A 395 19.27 -6.32 14.08
N LEU A 396 19.02 -7.63 14.13
CA LEU A 396 19.49 -8.58 13.13
C LEU A 396 19.00 -8.22 11.73
N MET A 397 17.70 -7.96 11.58
CA MET A 397 17.13 -7.56 10.29
C MET A 397 17.79 -6.31 9.72
N ASN A 398 18.02 -5.28 10.53
CA ASN A 398 18.62 -4.04 10.04
C ASN A 398 20.09 -4.20 9.65
N ASN A 399 20.86 -5.02 10.38
CA ASN A 399 22.25 -5.30 10.04
C ASN A 399 22.39 -6.19 8.80
N TYR A 400 21.38 -7.02 8.51
CA TYR A 400 21.42 -8.01 7.42
C TYR A 400 20.29 -7.85 6.40
N LYS A 401 19.74 -6.64 6.25
CA LYS A 401 18.65 -6.37 5.30
C LYS A 401 19.07 -6.71 3.86
N ASP A 402 20.35 -6.49 3.56
CA ASP A 402 20.95 -6.78 2.25
C ASP A 402 21.23 -8.27 2.00
N TYR A 403 21.30 -9.09 3.05
CA TYR A 403 21.47 -10.54 2.93
C TYR A 403 20.32 -11.20 2.15
N ILE A 404 19.10 -10.70 2.33
CA ILE A 404 17.91 -11.16 1.57
C ILE A 404 17.90 -10.63 0.16
N ASN A 405 18.29 -9.36 -0.01
CA ASN A 405 18.40 -8.75 -1.33
C ASN A 405 19.46 -9.44 -2.20
N ASN A 406 20.35 -10.22 -1.60
CA ASN A 406 21.34 -10.99 -2.35
C ASN A 406 21.00 -12.49 -2.43
N THR A 407 20.40 -13.12 -1.41
CA THR A 407 20.26 -14.59 -1.40
C THR A 407 18.97 -15.10 -2.04
N ILE A 408 17.82 -14.46 -1.75
CA ILE A 408 16.52 -14.85 -2.34
C ILE A 408 16.30 -14.13 -3.66
N ILE A 409 16.71 -12.87 -3.76
CA ILE A 409 16.73 -12.17 -5.05
C ILE A 409 17.73 -12.88 -5.97
N SER A 410 18.94 -13.28 -5.58
CA SER A 410 19.79 -14.01 -6.55
C SER A 410 19.14 -15.30 -7.03
N LYS A 411 18.52 -16.13 -6.19
CA LYS A 411 17.91 -17.39 -6.64
C LYS A 411 16.62 -17.22 -7.48
N LYS A 412 15.72 -16.29 -7.11
CA LYS A 412 14.50 -16.03 -7.90
C LYS A 412 14.75 -15.16 -9.13
N LYS A 413 15.59 -14.14 -9.00
CA LYS A 413 16.00 -13.28 -10.11
C LYS A 413 16.79 -14.09 -11.14
N THR A 414 17.67 -15.01 -10.72
CA THR A 414 18.36 -15.90 -11.69
C THR A 414 17.38 -16.77 -12.45
N LEU A 415 16.38 -17.39 -11.82
CA LEU A 415 15.40 -18.20 -12.56
C LEU A 415 14.55 -17.34 -13.52
N GLU A 416 14.06 -16.19 -13.06
CA GLU A 416 13.31 -15.26 -13.90
C GLU A 416 14.17 -14.78 -15.09
N ASP A 417 15.40 -14.36 -14.83
CA ASP A 417 16.39 -13.96 -15.84
C ASP A 417 16.66 -15.11 -16.83
N TYR A 418 16.85 -16.35 -16.35
CA TYR A 418 17.05 -17.53 -17.20
C TYR A 418 15.84 -17.82 -18.10
N ILE A 419 14.62 -17.70 -17.58
CA ILE A 419 13.39 -17.89 -18.36
C ILE A 419 13.29 -16.79 -19.43
N ILE A 420 13.56 -15.54 -19.07
CA ILE A 420 13.50 -14.41 -20.00
C ILE A 420 14.55 -14.53 -21.09
N ASP A 421 15.80 -14.84 -20.73
CA ASP A 421 16.89 -15.04 -21.67
C ASP A 421 16.64 -16.25 -22.58
N TRP A 422 16.04 -17.32 -22.04
CA TRP A 422 15.59 -18.46 -22.82
C TRP A 422 14.50 -18.07 -23.82
N ILE A 423 13.49 -17.30 -23.44
CA ILE A 423 12.45 -16.84 -24.39
C ILE A 423 13.05 -15.85 -25.40
N LYS A 424 13.98 -14.98 -24.99
CA LYS A 424 14.74 -14.09 -25.90
C LYS A 424 15.54 -14.90 -26.93
N SER A 425 16.13 -16.03 -26.52
CA SER A 425 16.87 -16.91 -27.44
C SER A 425 15.99 -17.53 -28.54
N MET A 426 14.66 -17.55 -28.35
CA MET A 426 13.69 -17.92 -29.38
C MET A 426 13.31 -16.76 -30.31
N ASN A 427 13.91 -15.57 -30.14
CA ASN A 427 13.56 -14.32 -30.84
C ASN A 427 12.08 -13.90 -30.67
N LEU A 428 11.46 -14.25 -29.53
CA LEU A 428 10.05 -13.91 -29.26
C LEU A 428 9.90 -12.59 -28.47
N LEU A 429 10.99 -12.05 -27.91
CA LEU A 429 10.96 -10.87 -27.06
C LEU A 429 11.95 -9.81 -27.53
N PRO A 430 11.62 -8.52 -27.38
CA PRO A 430 12.59 -7.46 -27.57
C PRO A 430 13.63 -7.46 -26.44
N ILE A 431 14.85 -7.00 -26.74
CA ILE A 431 16.02 -7.01 -25.83
C ILE A 431 15.71 -6.35 -24.48
N LYS A 432 14.85 -5.33 -24.48
CA LYS A 432 14.50 -4.50 -23.32
C LYS A 432 13.67 -5.20 -22.24
N VAL A 433 13.08 -6.36 -22.51
CA VAL A 433 12.23 -7.05 -21.52
C VAL A 433 13.10 -7.65 -20.43
N THR A 434 12.81 -7.33 -19.17
CA THR A 434 13.63 -7.76 -18.03
C THR A 434 12.85 -8.51 -16.95
N LYS A 435 11.51 -8.51 -17.00
CA LYS A 435 10.67 -9.21 -16.02
C LYS A 435 9.57 -10.03 -16.67
N ILE A 436 9.17 -11.12 -16.01
CA ILE A 436 8.03 -11.97 -16.41
C ILE A 436 6.74 -11.15 -16.42
N LEU A 437 6.60 -10.16 -15.53
CA LEU A 437 5.43 -9.28 -15.49
C LEU A 437 5.21 -8.54 -16.83
N GLU A 438 6.29 -8.16 -17.52
CA GLU A 438 6.22 -7.50 -18.84
C GLU A 438 5.72 -8.44 -19.94
N LEU A 439 5.77 -9.77 -19.72
CA LEU A 439 5.25 -10.78 -20.64
C LEU A 439 3.72 -10.94 -20.53
N MET A 440 3.11 -10.45 -19.45
CA MET A 440 1.72 -10.75 -19.11
C MET A 440 0.72 -10.43 -20.22
N PRO A 441 0.78 -9.29 -20.92
CA PRO A 441 -0.20 -9.01 -21.98
C PRO A 441 -0.24 -10.11 -23.05
N GLY A 442 0.92 -10.61 -23.48
CA GLY A 442 1.04 -11.68 -24.47
C GLY A 442 0.75 -13.09 -23.93
N ILE A 443 0.97 -13.32 -22.62
CA ILE A 443 0.60 -14.60 -21.99
C ILE A 443 -0.92 -14.66 -21.74
N LYS A 444 -1.53 -13.60 -21.22
CA LYS A 444 -2.97 -13.51 -20.88
C LYS A 444 -3.89 -13.66 -22.09
N ASN A 445 -3.44 -13.24 -23.27
CA ASN A 445 -4.18 -13.41 -24.52
C ASN A 445 -3.74 -14.65 -25.32
N GLY A 446 -2.84 -15.46 -24.75
CA GLY A 446 -2.33 -16.71 -25.32
C GLY A 446 -1.39 -16.55 -26.52
N THR A 447 -1.09 -15.34 -27.00
CA THR A 447 -0.26 -15.14 -28.21
C THR A 447 1.20 -15.54 -27.99
N LEU A 448 1.87 -14.92 -27.00
CA LEU A 448 3.26 -15.20 -26.67
C LEU A 448 3.41 -16.63 -26.15
N LEU A 449 2.48 -17.08 -25.28
CA LEU A 449 2.50 -18.43 -24.75
C LEU A 449 2.40 -19.48 -25.87
N GLY A 450 1.54 -19.24 -26.85
CA GLY A 450 1.42 -20.12 -28.01
C GLY A 450 2.68 -20.13 -28.86
N GLN A 451 3.31 -18.98 -29.08
CA GLN A 451 4.58 -18.88 -29.81
C GLN A 451 5.70 -19.66 -29.10
N ILE A 452 5.79 -19.56 -27.77
CA ILE A 452 6.73 -20.33 -26.95
C ILE A 452 6.47 -21.83 -27.17
N VAL A 453 5.22 -22.29 -27.03
CA VAL A 453 4.87 -23.70 -27.19
C VAL A 453 5.14 -24.21 -28.61
N LYS A 454 4.89 -23.41 -29.64
CA LYS A 454 5.20 -23.76 -31.04
C LYS A 454 6.70 -23.94 -31.29
N ASN A 455 7.56 -23.19 -30.59
CA ASN A 455 9.01 -23.36 -30.66
C ASN A 455 9.48 -24.63 -29.93
N ILE A 456 8.86 -24.97 -28.81
CA ILE A 456 9.25 -26.14 -28.00
C ILE A 456 8.72 -27.45 -28.57
N ILE A 457 7.55 -27.41 -29.24
CA ILE A 457 6.86 -28.59 -29.81
C ILE A 457 6.55 -28.33 -31.29
N PRO A 458 7.57 -28.27 -32.16
CA PRO A 458 7.38 -27.91 -33.57
C PRO A 458 6.58 -28.95 -34.38
N SER A 459 6.48 -30.19 -33.91
CA SER A 459 5.76 -31.28 -34.59
C SER A 459 4.24 -31.18 -34.51
N LYS A 460 3.70 -30.36 -33.60
CA LYS A 460 2.25 -30.22 -33.40
C LYS A 460 1.74 -28.99 -34.13
N LYS A 461 0.69 -29.17 -34.94
CA LYS A 461 -0.04 -28.06 -35.55
C LYS A 461 -0.78 -27.30 -34.45
N LEU A 462 -0.21 -26.18 -34.00
CA LEU A 462 -0.84 -25.25 -33.07
C LEU A 462 -1.24 -23.98 -33.83
N GLU A 463 -2.54 -23.77 -33.98
CA GLU A 463 -3.13 -22.58 -34.58
C GLU A 463 -3.36 -21.49 -33.54
N ILE A 464 -2.67 -20.36 -33.68
CA ILE A 464 -2.74 -19.22 -32.76
C ILE A 464 -3.30 -18.02 -33.52
N ILE A 465 -4.29 -17.36 -32.92
CA ILE A 465 -4.78 -16.06 -33.37
C ILE A 465 -3.79 -15.01 -32.85
N TYR A 466 -2.93 -14.47 -33.71
CA TYR A 466 -1.84 -13.58 -33.31
C TYR A 466 -2.28 -12.20 -32.81
N THR A 467 -3.46 -11.75 -33.22
CA THR A 467 -4.03 -10.45 -32.86
C THR A 467 -5.46 -10.61 -32.31
N PRO A 468 -5.61 -11.25 -31.13
CA PRO A 468 -6.91 -11.49 -30.54
C PRO A 468 -7.60 -10.16 -30.22
N GLN A 469 -8.65 -9.83 -30.97
CA GLN A 469 -9.41 -8.57 -30.81
C GLN A 469 -10.39 -8.64 -29.64
N THR A 470 -10.75 -9.85 -29.20
CA THR A 470 -11.71 -10.07 -28.13
C THR A 470 -11.12 -10.98 -27.06
N GLU A 471 -11.60 -10.81 -25.83
CA GLU A 471 -11.21 -11.69 -24.72
C GLU A 471 -11.51 -13.17 -25.03
N ASN A 472 -12.61 -13.46 -25.75
CA ASN A 472 -12.95 -14.81 -26.16
C ASN A 472 -11.90 -15.41 -27.11
N THR A 473 -11.38 -14.64 -28.06
CA THR A 473 -10.29 -15.11 -28.93
C THR A 473 -9.01 -15.42 -28.17
N GLY A 474 -8.69 -14.64 -27.13
CA GLY A 474 -7.58 -14.95 -26.21
C GLY A 474 -7.82 -16.26 -25.44
N ASN A 475 -9.05 -16.51 -24.99
CA ASN A 475 -9.41 -17.76 -24.31
C ASN A 475 -9.27 -18.98 -25.23
N ILE A 476 -9.65 -18.84 -26.50
CA ILE A 476 -9.50 -19.89 -27.51
C ILE A 476 -8.01 -20.22 -27.69
N ASN A 477 -7.13 -19.21 -27.76
CA ASN A 477 -5.68 -19.43 -27.82
C ASN A 477 -5.20 -20.23 -26.60
N ILE A 478 -5.49 -19.77 -25.38
CA ILE A 478 -5.05 -20.44 -24.14
C ILE A 478 -5.53 -21.88 -24.10
N ARG A 479 -6.81 -22.15 -24.38
CA ARG A 479 -7.37 -23.51 -24.42
C ARG A 479 -6.62 -24.41 -25.39
N ARG A 480 -6.42 -23.96 -26.64
CA ARG A 480 -5.69 -24.73 -27.66
C ARG A 480 -4.28 -25.07 -27.20
N ILE A 481 -3.59 -24.11 -26.58
CA ILE A 481 -2.25 -24.31 -26.03
C ILE A 481 -2.26 -25.36 -24.91
N MET A 482 -3.17 -25.24 -23.95
CA MET A 482 -3.26 -26.20 -22.85
C MET A 482 -3.63 -27.60 -23.33
N THR A 483 -4.51 -27.74 -24.32
CA THR A 483 -4.82 -29.04 -24.94
C THR A 483 -3.56 -29.67 -25.54
N VAL A 484 -2.72 -28.91 -26.25
CA VAL A 484 -1.46 -29.43 -26.78
C VAL A 484 -0.51 -29.85 -25.64
N LEU A 485 -0.36 -29.02 -24.61
CA LEU A 485 0.53 -29.32 -23.48
C LEU A 485 0.07 -30.53 -22.64
N ARG A 486 -1.25 -30.73 -22.47
CA ARG A 486 -1.81 -31.90 -21.77
C ARG A 486 -1.50 -33.21 -22.48
N ASN A 487 -1.38 -33.18 -23.81
CA ASN A 487 -1.05 -34.36 -24.60
C ASN A 487 0.45 -34.72 -24.54
N GLU A 488 1.30 -33.87 -23.97
CA GLU A 488 2.72 -34.14 -23.79
C GLU A 488 2.99 -34.83 -22.45
N THR A 489 3.22 -36.15 -22.49
CA THR A 489 3.36 -36.99 -21.28
C THR A 489 4.49 -36.58 -20.33
N LYS A 490 5.51 -35.87 -20.81
CA LYS A 490 6.62 -35.38 -19.98
C LYS A 490 6.40 -33.96 -19.44
N MET A 491 5.34 -33.27 -19.84
CA MET A 491 5.01 -31.93 -19.35
C MET A 491 4.36 -32.05 -17.97
N PRO A 492 4.87 -31.34 -16.94
CA PRO A 492 4.20 -31.29 -15.65
C PRO A 492 2.76 -30.77 -15.76
N GLN A 493 1.84 -31.44 -15.08
CA GLN A 493 0.41 -31.16 -15.22
C GLN A 493 -0.10 -30.07 -14.26
N LYS A 494 0.72 -29.64 -13.27
CA LYS A 494 0.28 -28.75 -12.16
C LYS A 494 -0.40 -27.47 -12.65
N TYR A 495 0.17 -26.78 -13.64
CA TYR A 495 -0.31 -25.46 -14.08
C TYR A 495 -1.14 -25.47 -15.35
N ILE A 496 -1.13 -26.56 -16.13
CA ILE A 496 -1.80 -26.60 -17.44
C ILE A 496 -3.34 -26.75 -17.34
N TRP A 497 -3.86 -26.98 -16.15
CA TRP A 497 -5.31 -26.97 -15.85
C TRP A 497 -5.80 -25.61 -15.35
N LYS A 498 -4.91 -24.63 -15.17
CA LYS A 498 -5.18 -23.32 -14.57
C LYS A 498 -5.43 -22.23 -15.63
N GLU A 499 -6.23 -22.55 -16.65
CA GLU A 499 -6.50 -21.65 -17.79
C GLU A 499 -7.07 -20.29 -17.34
N LYS A 500 -7.95 -20.31 -16.34
CA LYS A 500 -8.62 -19.10 -15.82
C LYS A 500 -7.62 -18.19 -15.11
N GLU A 501 -6.73 -18.75 -14.32
CA GLU A 501 -5.71 -18.02 -13.56
C GLU A 501 -4.64 -17.44 -14.49
N ILE A 502 -4.24 -18.19 -15.53
CA ILE A 502 -3.35 -17.69 -16.60
C ILE A 502 -4.00 -16.52 -17.32
N LYS A 503 -5.29 -16.63 -17.67
CA LYS A 503 -6.07 -15.55 -18.28
C LYS A 503 -6.14 -14.31 -17.40
N LEU A 504 -6.32 -14.50 -16.08
CA LEU A 504 -6.32 -13.38 -15.11
C LEU A 504 -4.93 -12.76 -14.94
N GLY A 505 -3.87 -13.50 -15.27
CA GLY A 505 -2.48 -13.08 -15.12
C GLY A 505 -1.96 -13.31 -13.70
N ASP A 506 -2.37 -14.41 -13.07
CA ASP A 506 -1.81 -14.82 -11.78
C ASP A 506 -0.31 -15.10 -11.95
N LEU A 507 0.52 -14.20 -11.41
CA LEU A 507 1.97 -14.23 -11.59
C LEU A 507 2.61 -15.52 -11.06
N LYS A 508 2.06 -16.11 -9.99
CA LYS A 508 2.59 -17.37 -9.41
C LYS A 508 2.34 -18.53 -10.39
N ILE A 509 1.12 -18.62 -10.91
CA ILE A 509 0.73 -19.68 -11.87
C ILE A 509 1.48 -19.52 -13.19
N VAL A 510 1.58 -18.30 -13.72
CA VAL A 510 2.28 -18.05 -14.98
C VAL A 510 3.78 -18.31 -14.85
N SER A 511 4.43 -17.84 -13.78
CA SER A 511 5.85 -18.11 -13.56
C SER A 511 6.13 -19.61 -13.42
N GLY A 512 5.28 -20.33 -12.68
CA GLY A 512 5.38 -21.78 -12.55
C GLY A 512 5.20 -22.51 -13.88
N LEU A 513 4.24 -22.10 -14.71
CA LEU A 513 4.06 -22.67 -16.05
C LEU A 513 5.26 -22.42 -16.95
N LEU A 514 5.82 -21.20 -16.96
CA LEU A 514 6.99 -20.86 -17.76
C LEU A 514 8.23 -21.64 -17.31
N GLU A 515 8.40 -21.85 -16.00
CA GLU A 515 9.45 -22.70 -15.45
C GLU A 515 9.31 -24.16 -15.92
N ASP A 516 8.09 -24.70 -15.89
CA ASP A 516 7.82 -26.07 -16.37
C ASP A 516 8.07 -26.20 -17.88
N LEU A 517 7.67 -25.20 -18.68
CA LEU A 517 7.96 -25.17 -20.12
C LEU A 517 9.47 -25.09 -20.40
N TYR A 518 10.21 -24.27 -19.64
CA TYR A 518 11.67 -24.17 -19.75
C TYR A 518 12.35 -25.51 -19.45
N LYS A 519 11.97 -26.17 -18.35
CA LYS A 519 12.48 -27.49 -17.98
C LYS A 519 12.14 -28.55 -19.03
N PHE A 520 10.91 -28.53 -19.55
CA PHE A 520 10.46 -29.44 -20.58
C PHE A 520 11.26 -29.27 -21.88
N ALA A 521 11.48 -28.02 -22.32
CA ALA A 521 12.31 -27.71 -23.48
C ALA A 521 13.75 -28.20 -23.31
N LYS A 522 14.38 -27.89 -22.18
CA LYS A 522 15.75 -28.33 -21.86
C LYS A 522 15.90 -29.84 -21.93
N LYS A 523 14.94 -30.60 -21.38
CA LYS A 523 14.94 -32.07 -21.44
C LYS A 523 14.79 -32.62 -22.86
N ASN A 524 14.02 -31.95 -23.71
CA ASN A 524 13.80 -32.40 -25.09
C ASN A 524 14.98 -32.06 -26.03
N CYS A 525 15.69 -30.95 -25.80
CA CYS A 525 16.88 -30.58 -26.58
C CYS A 525 18.04 -31.60 -26.44
N ILE A 526 18.15 -32.29 -25.30
CA ILE A 526 19.26 -33.22 -25.02
C ILE A 526 19.18 -34.50 -25.87
N LYS A 527 17.99 -34.88 -26.38
CA LYS A 527 17.84 -36.13 -27.15
C LYS A 527 18.43 -36.08 -28.57
N GLY A 528 18.87 -34.92 -29.06
CA GLY A 528 19.47 -34.75 -30.38
C GLY A 528 21.01 -34.78 -30.42
N LYS A 529 21.70 -34.73 -29.27
CA LYS A 529 23.16 -34.76 -29.18
C LYS A 529 23.58 -35.64 -28.00
N LYS A 530 24.17 -36.81 -28.28
CA LYS A 530 24.81 -37.66 -27.25
C LYS A 530 26.00 -36.91 -26.66
N THR A 531 25.80 -36.22 -25.55
CA THR A 531 26.90 -35.77 -24.69
C THR A 531 26.61 -36.22 -23.27
N ASN A 532 27.49 -37.09 -22.75
CA ASN A 532 27.47 -37.57 -21.38
C ASN A 532 27.59 -36.40 -20.40
N GLY A 533 26.68 -36.32 -19.44
CA GLY A 533 26.72 -35.29 -18.41
C GLY A 533 25.67 -35.54 -17.34
N GLU A 534 26.07 -36.30 -16.32
CA GLU A 534 25.35 -36.50 -15.07
C GLU A 534 25.27 -35.19 -14.29
N PHE A 535 24.17 -34.44 -14.38
CA PHE A 535 23.79 -33.45 -13.37
C PHE A 535 22.27 -33.22 -13.43
N TYR A 536 21.66 -33.00 -12.27
CA TYR A 536 20.27 -32.58 -12.00
C TYR A 536 19.20 -33.67 -11.77
N ASN A 537 19.13 -34.14 -10.53
CA ASN A 537 17.95 -34.84 -9.99
C ASN A 537 17.24 -34.12 -8.83
N ASN A 538 17.56 -32.85 -8.53
CA ASN A 538 16.85 -32.06 -7.51
C ASN A 538 16.12 -30.87 -8.13
N GLY A 539 14.79 -30.88 -8.07
CA GLY A 539 13.94 -29.75 -8.44
C GLY A 539 14.07 -28.60 -7.42
N PHE A 540 14.08 -27.36 -7.89
CA PHE A 540 14.30 -26.15 -7.08
C PHE A 540 13.10 -25.71 -6.22
N ILE A 541 11.94 -26.35 -6.37
CA ILE A 541 10.78 -26.18 -5.50
C ILE A 541 10.32 -27.60 -5.12
N ASN A 542 10.89 -28.14 -4.05
CA ASN A 542 10.33 -29.30 -3.37
C ASN A 542 9.45 -28.81 -2.21
N ASP A 543 8.28 -28.26 -2.55
CA ASP A 543 7.09 -28.31 -1.69
C ASP A 543 6.29 -29.56 -2.06
N ARG A 544 6.95 -30.71 -2.01
CA ARG A 544 6.27 -32.01 -1.99
C ARG A 544 6.13 -32.39 -0.53
N ASP A 545 5.06 -31.89 0.08
CA ASP A 545 4.14 -32.70 0.87
C ASP A 545 2.87 -31.89 1.15
N LYS A 546 1.72 -32.43 0.69
CA LYS A 546 0.32 -32.03 1.01
C LYS A 546 -0.37 -30.92 0.20
N GLU A 547 -0.09 -30.72 -1.09
CA GLU A 547 -0.91 -29.78 -1.92
C GLU A 547 -1.96 -30.45 -2.84
N ASP A 548 -1.87 -31.75 -3.13
CA ASP A 548 -2.77 -32.39 -4.12
C ASP A 548 -4.24 -32.57 -3.65
N ASN A 549 -4.58 -32.05 -2.47
CA ASN A 549 -5.95 -32.01 -1.96
C ASN A 549 -6.38 -30.61 -1.53
N VAL A 550 -5.60 -29.55 -1.79
CA VAL A 550 -5.83 -28.22 -1.20
C VAL A 550 -6.76 -27.34 -2.03
N ASP A 551 -6.76 -27.44 -3.36
CA ASP A 551 -7.52 -26.50 -4.20
C ASP A 551 -9.02 -26.82 -4.30
N GLU A 552 -9.39 -28.10 -4.38
CA GLU A 552 -10.78 -28.51 -4.23
C GLU A 552 -11.26 -28.22 -2.80
N VAL A 553 -10.37 -28.42 -1.80
CA VAL A 553 -10.64 -28.08 -0.40
C VAL A 553 -10.71 -26.56 -0.17
N MET A 554 -10.01 -25.69 -0.91
CA MET A 554 -10.01 -24.24 -0.67
C MET A 554 -11.22 -23.57 -1.32
N ILE A 555 -11.61 -24.01 -2.53
CA ILE A 555 -12.87 -23.61 -3.15
C ILE A 555 -14.04 -24.15 -2.32
N ASN A 556 -13.99 -25.42 -1.89
CA ASN A 556 -15.00 -25.97 -0.99
C ASN A 556 -15.00 -25.28 0.37
N LYS A 557 -13.86 -24.89 0.94
CA LYS A 557 -13.79 -24.11 2.20
C LYS A 557 -14.45 -22.75 2.05
N ASN A 558 -14.25 -22.04 0.94
CA ASN A 558 -14.92 -20.76 0.72
C ASN A 558 -16.41 -20.92 0.46
N VAL A 559 -16.82 -21.92 -0.32
CA VAL A 559 -18.25 -22.24 -0.54
C VAL A 559 -18.93 -22.65 0.77
N ASN A 560 -18.26 -23.44 1.59
CA ASN A 560 -18.76 -23.87 2.89
C ASN A 560 -18.89 -22.69 3.85
N LYS A 561 -17.90 -21.77 3.90
CA LYS A 561 -18.00 -20.55 4.71
C LYS A 561 -19.14 -19.64 4.27
N VAL A 562 -19.38 -19.51 2.97
CA VAL A 562 -20.52 -18.73 2.46
C VAL A 562 -21.83 -19.36 2.91
N LYS A 563 -21.99 -20.68 2.70
CA LYS A 563 -23.16 -21.42 3.18
C LYS A 563 -23.33 -21.34 4.70
N GLU A 564 -22.24 -21.35 5.45
CA GLU A 564 -22.25 -21.24 6.91
C GLU A 564 -22.75 -19.88 7.40
N ILE A 565 -22.45 -18.80 6.66
CA ILE A 565 -22.99 -17.47 6.94
C ILE A 565 -24.45 -17.38 6.50
N GLU A 566 -24.81 -17.92 5.32
CA GLU A 566 -26.19 -17.98 4.83
C GLU A 566 -27.09 -18.73 5.83
N ASN A 567 -26.70 -19.94 6.25
CA ASN A 567 -27.42 -20.72 7.25
C ASN A 567 -27.55 -19.97 8.58
N TRP A 568 -26.49 -19.28 9.03
CA TRP A 568 -26.55 -18.50 10.25
C TRP A 568 -27.52 -17.32 10.14
N LEU A 569 -27.57 -16.63 9.01
CA LEU A 569 -28.55 -15.57 8.75
C LEU A 569 -29.98 -16.13 8.76
N ASP A 570 -30.19 -17.32 8.17
CA ASP A 570 -31.49 -18.01 8.21
C ASP A 570 -31.89 -18.40 9.65
N GLU A 571 -30.95 -18.90 10.46
CA GLU A 571 -31.17 -19.27 11.87
C GLU A 571 -31.60 -18.08 12.73
N ILE A 572 -31.04 -16.88 12.49
CA ILE A 572 -31.45 -15.65 13.17
C ILE A 572 -32.66 -14.98 12.50
N GLY A 573 -33.24 -15.57 11.44
CA GLY A 573 -34.45 -15.07 10.79
C GLY A 573 -34.24 -13.91 9.82
N ILE A 574 -33.01 -13.66 9.35
CA ILE A 574 -32.67 -12.57 8.43
C ILE A 574 -32.72 -13.07 6.99
N LYS A 575 -33.69 -12.56 6.21
CA LYS A 575 -33.81 -12.88 4.77
C LYS A 575 -32.66 -12.30 3.96
N HIS A 576 -32.06 -13.08 3.05
CA HIS A 576 -31.00 -12.61 2.16
C HIS A 576 -31.17 -13.11 0.70
N ASN A 577 -30.62 -12.37 -0.27
CA ASN A 577 -30.64 -12.76 -1.70
C ASN A 577 -29.43 -13.60 -2.14
N GLY A 578 -28.60 -14.01 -1.18
CA GLY A 578 -27.45 -14.89 -1.39
C GLY A 578 -26.13 -14.12 -1.40
N LEU A 579 -25.09 -14.77 -0.87
CA LEU A 579 -23.80 -14.12 -0.57
C LEU A 579 -22.68 -14.54 -1.50
N LYS A 580 -22.96 -15.17 -2.65
CA LYS A 580 -21.92 -15.71 -3.57
C LYS A 580 -21.33 -14.69 -4.55
N GLY A 581 -21.93 -13.49 -4.66
CA GLY A 581 -21.48 -12.45 -5.60
C GLY A 581 -20.18 -11.75 -5.18
N GLU A 582 -19.45 -11.21 -6.17
CA GLU A 582 -18.37 -10.24 -5.91
C GLU A 582 -18.91 -8.92 -5.36
N VAL A 583 -20.14 -8.57 -5.76
CA VAL A 583 -20.89 -7.43 -5.24
C VAL A 583 -22.17 -7.93 -4.58
N ILE A 584 -22.41 -7.56 -3.33
CA ILE A 584 -23.60 -7.94 -2.56
C ILE A 584 -24.39 -6.67 -2.26
N ASN A 585 -25.34 -6.35 -3.15
CA ASN A 585 -26.01 -5.05 -3.16
C ASN A 585 -26.88 -4.79 -1.92
N GLU A 586 -27.46 -5.83 -1.33
CA GLU A 586 -28.38 -5.69 -0.18
C GLU A 586 -27.71 -5.13 1.09
N PHE A 587 -26.38 -5.20 1.19
CA PHE A 587 -25.62 -4.65 2.32
C PHE A 587 -25.02 -3.26 2.06
N LYS A 588 -25.10 -2.73 0.84
CA LYS A 588 -24.51 -1.42 0.47
C LYS A 588 -25.07 -0.25 1.27
N SER A 589 -26.31 -0.38 1.73
CA SER A 589 -27.02 0.65 2.49
C SER A 589 -26.65 0.71 3.97
N GLY A 590 -25.92 -0.29 4.49
CA GLY A 590 -25.72 -0.50 5.93
C GLY A 590 -26.98 -0.94 6.69
N ALA A 591 -28.18 -0.76 6.15
CA ALA A 591 -29.44 -1.09 6.81
C ALA A 591 -29.54 -2.58 7.14
N LYS A 592 -29.07 -3.46 6.24
CA LYS A 592 -29.09 -4.91 6.46
C LYS A 592 -28.16 -5.36 7.58
N PHE A 593 -27.05 -4.67 7.81
CA PHE A 593 -26.21 -4.92 8.98
C PHE A 593 -26.94 -4.53 10.27
N TRP A 594 -27.65 -3.39 10.28
CA TRP A 594 -28.43 -2.98 11.44
C TRP A 594 -29.57 -3.94 11.76
N GLU A 595 -30.29 -4.44 10.76
CA GLU A 595 -31.31 -5.49 10.93
C GLU A 595 -30.76 -6.73 11.65
N ILE A 596 -29.54 -7.15 11.29
CA ILE A 596 -28.83 -8.25 11.95
C ILE A 596 -28.51 -7.89 13.41
N ILE A 597 -27.96 -6.71 13.66
CA ILE A 597 -27.56 -6.28 15.02
C ILE A 597 -28.77 -6.07 15.94
N GLU A 598 -29.87 -5.48 15.44
CA GLU A 598 -31.13 -5.34 16.17
C GLU A 598 -31.67 -6.70 16.62
N THR A 599 -31.58 -7.69 15.75
CA THR A 599 -32.00 -9.06 16.01
C THR A 599 -31.12 -9.73 17.06
N LEU A 600 -29.80 -9.58 16.96
CA LEU A 600 -28.84 -10.18 17.90
C LEU A 600 -28.86 -9.51 19.28
N GLU A 601 -29.08 -8.20 19.35
CA GLU A 601 -29.12 -7.44 20.61
C GLU A 601 -30.54 -7.37 21.22
N ASN A 602 -31.55 -7.89 20.51
CA ASN A 602 -32.96 -7.81 20.89
C ASN A 602 -33.40 -6.39 21.30
N ARG A 603 -32.92 -5.38 20.57
CA ARG A 603 -33.22 -3.97 20.80
C ARG A 603 -33.24 -3.20 19.48
N ARG A 604 -34.07 -2.16 19.38
CA ARG A 604 -34.10 -1.26 18.22
C ARG A 604 -33.12 -0.10 18.39
N PHE A 605 -32.58 0.38 17.27
CA PHE A 605 -31.70 1.55 17.25
C PHE A 605 -32.36 2.69 16.49
N ASP A 606 -32.73 3.76 17.19
CA ASP A 606 -33.48 4.89 16.62
C ASP A 606 -32.73 5.67 15.52
N GLN A 607 -31.41 5.48 15.43
CA GLN A 607 -30.54 6.22 14.52
C GLN A 607 -30.46 5.60 13.11
N VAL A 608 -31.06 4.43 12.89
CA VAL A 608 -30.95 3.68 11.63
C VAL A 608 -31.94 4.23 10.62
N ASN A 609 -31.45 4.60 9.42
CA ASN A 609 -32.32 4.86 8.28
C ASN A 609 -32.58 3.53 7.52
N PRO A 610 -33.79 2.95 7.56
CA PRO A 610 -34.04 1.64 6.95
C PRO A 610 -34.03 1.68 5.41
N ASP A 611 -34.23 2.84 4.80
CA ASP A 611 -34.27 3.04 3.35
C ASP A 611 -33.44 4.27 2.96
N PRO A 612 -32.09 4.18 3.03
CA PRO A 612 -31.24 5.31 2.71
C PRO A 612 -31.30 5.60 1.20
N LYS A 613 -31.78 6.79 0.86
CA LYS A 613 -31.99 7.23 -0.54
C LYS A 613 -30.75 7.86 -1.15
N SER A 614 -29.76 8.15 -0.32
CA SER A 614 -28.50 8.75 -0.73
C SER A 614 -27.31 7.94 -0.22
N SER A 615 -26.20 8.02 -0.95
CA SER A 615 -24.93 7.40 -0.50
C SER A 615 -24.50 7.92 0.86
N SER A 616 -24.78 9.19 1.19
CA SER A 616 -24.47 9.77 2.49
C SER A 616 -25.27 9.15 3.63
N GLU A 617 -26.55 8.87 3.42
CA GLU A 617 -27.40 8.16 4.40
C GLU A 617 -26.94 6.71 4.57
N ALA A 618 -26.60 6.02 3.47
CA ALA A 618 -26.04 4.67 3.53
C ALA A 618 -24.71 4.66 4.31
N PHE A 619 -23.87 5.65 4.09
CA PHE A 619 -22.59 5.79 4.79
C PHE A 619 -22.77 6.06 6.29
N ALA A 620 -23.74 6.88 6.66
CA ALA A 620 -24.09 7.13 8.05
C ALA A 620 -24.52 5.83 8.75
N ASN A 621 -25.36 5.02 8.11
CA ASN A 621 -25.72 3.69 8.61
C ASN A 621 -24.48 2.80 8.78
N ILE A 622 -23.62 2.71 7.75
CA ILE A 622 -22.42 1.85 7.77
C ILE A 622 -21.46 2.28 8.90
N ARG A 623 -21.20 3.58 9.05
CA ARG A 623 -20.33 4.08 10.12
C ARG A 623 -20.90 3.81 11.49
N GLY A 624 -22.19 4.10 11.69
CA GLY A 624 -22.85 3.85 12.96
C GLY A 624 -22.72 2.40 13.39
N ILE A 625 -22.85 1.43 12.46
CA ILE A 625 -22.72 0.02 12.83
C ILE A 625 -21.27 -0.39 13.10
N LEU A 626 -20.31 0.16 12.36
CA LEU A 626 -18.89 -0.13 12.60
C LEU A 626 -18.41 0.48 13.93
N GLU A 627 -18.88 1.68 14.29
CA GLU A 627 -18.63 2.30 15.60
C GLU A 627 -19.24 1.48 16.72
N PHE A 628 -20.50 1.05 16.59
CA PHE A 628 -21.16 0.18 17.56
C PHE A 628 -20.41 -1.15 17.74
N LEU A 629 -20.01 -1.79 16.63
CA LEU A 629 -19.26 -3.04 16.69
C LEU A 629 -17.86 -2.85 17.31
N CYS A 630 -17.24 -1.68 17.16
CA CYS A 630 -15.95 -1.36 17.77
C CYS A 630 -15.99 -1.36 19.31
N GLU A 631 -17.17 -1.17 19.91
CA GLU A 631 -17.36 -1.27 21.35
C GLU A 631 -17.49 -2.73 21.85
N LYS A 632 -17.67 -3.69 20.93
CA LYS A 632 -17.81 -5.11 21.28
C LYS A 632 -16.44 -5.78 21.46
N PRO A 633 -16.31 -6.70 22.43
CA PRO A 633 -15.06 -7.46 22.60
C PRO A 633 -14.77 -8.28 21.34
N ASN A 634 -13.48 -8.44 21.03
CA ASN A 634 -12.99 -9.19 19.86
C ASN A 634 -13.33 -8.61 18.49
N PHE A 635 -13.83 -7.36 18.43
CA PHE A 635 -13.95 -6.67 17.15
C PHE A 635 -12.58 -6.26 16.61
N ASP A 636 -12.27 -6.68 15.39
CA ASP A 636 -11.02 -6.32 14.72
C ASP A 636 -11.12 -4.91 14.13
N SER A 637 -10.41 -3.96 14.75
CA SER A 637 -10.39 -2.54 14.37
C SER A 637 -10.09 -2.26 12.89
N LYS A 638 -9.52 -3.22 12.14
CA LYS A 638 -9.29 -3.06 10.69
C LYS A 638 -10.58 -2.86 9.89
N TYR A 639 -11.74 -3.33 10.38
CA TYR A 639 -13.01 -3.19 9.68
C TYR A 639 -13.66 -1.81 9.85
N LEU A 640 -13.23 -1.03 10.86
CA LEU A 640 -13.76 0.32 11.13
C LEU A 640 -13.60 1.28 9.93
N TYR A 641 -12.64 0.99 9.05
CA TYR A 641 -12.26 1.83 7.92
C TYR A 641 -12.60 1.21 6.56
N LEU A 642 -13.51 0.23 6.53
CA LEU A 642 -13.96 -0.41 5.30
C LEU A 642 -15.36 0.06 4.87
N ASP A 643 -15.81 1.21 5.37
CA ASP A 643 -17.10 1.82 5.05
C ASP A 643 -17.27 2.05 3.54
N ASP A 644 -16.23 2.54 2.85
CA ASP A 644 -16.24 2.69 1.38
C ASP A 644 -16.38 1.34 0.64
N GLN A 645 -15.74 0.29 1.13
CA GLN A 645 -15.82 -1.04 0.51
C GLN A 645 -17.17 -1.71 0.76
N VAL A 646 -17.78 -1.46 1.94
CA VAL A 646 -19.14 -1.88 2.23
C VAL A 646 -20.13 -1.12 1.36
N LEU A 647 -19.98 0.20 1.20
CA LEU A 647 -20.80 1.03 0.32
C LEU A 647 -20.68 0.60 -1.16
N ALA A 648 -19.48 0.19 -1.59
CA ALA A 648 -19.24 -0.39 -2.91
C ALA A 648 -19.83 -1.81 -3.06
N GLY A 649 -20.26 -2.43 -1.96
CA GLY A 649 -20.86 -3.76 -1.94
C GLY A 649 -19.84 -4.89 -2.05
N SER A 650 -18.57 -4.67 -1.68
CA SER A 650 -17.50 -5.66 -1.79
C SER A 650 -17.87 -6.94 -1.05
N GLY A 651 -18.21 -8.00 -1.79
CA GLY A 651 -18.69 -9.25 -1.22
C GLY A 651 -17.67 -9.92 -0.31
N LYS A 652 -16.37 -9.74 -0.59
CA LYS A 652 -15.29 -10.22 0.29
C LYS A 652 -15.36 -9.55 1.66
N VAL A 653 -15.42 -8.21 1.69
CA VAL A 653 -15.48 -7.43 2.94
C VAL A 653 -16.76 -7.73 3.70
N ILE A 654 -17.90 -7.74 3.00
CA ILE A 654 -19.21 -8.01 3.61
C ILE A 654 -19.24 -9.39 4.28
N ARG A 655 -18.80 -10.45 3.58
CA ARG A 655 -18.72 -11.80 4.16
C ARG A 655 -17.78 -11.87 5.36
N SER A 656 -16.63 -11.18 5.29
CA SER A 656 -15.69 -11.13 6.41
C SER A 656 -16.26 -10.38 7.62
N LEU A 657 -17.00 -9.30 7.40
CA LEU A 657 -17.67 -8.55 8.45
C LEU A 657 -18.83 -9.36 9.06
N LEU A 658 -19.64 -10.05 8.25
CA LEU A 658 -20.68 -10.96 8.72
C LEU A 658 -20.12 -12.09 9.58
N LEU A 659 -19.01 -12.70 9.16
CA LEU A 659 -18.34 -13.74 9.95
C LEU A 659 -17.81 -13.19 11.28
N LEU A 660 -17.29 -11.96 11.29
CA LEU A 660 -16.86 -11.30 12.51
C LEU A 660 -18.03 -11.06 13.46
N ILE A 661 -19.15 -10.53 12.96
CA ILE A 661 -20.38 -10.33 13.74
C ILE A 661 -20.85 -11.68 14.30
N LYS A 662 -20.98 -12.72 13.47
CA LYS A 662 -21.33 -14.07 13.92
C LYS A 662 -20.44 -14.56 15.07
N ASN A 663 -19.14 -14.34 14.98
CA ASN A 663 -18.21 -14.76 16.02
C ASN A 663 -18.38 -13.97 17.33
N ILE A 664 -18.56 -12.65 17.26
CA ILE A 664 -18.80 -11.79 18.44
C ILE A 664 -20.03 -12.27 19.22
N TYR A 665 -21.09 -12.67 18.51
CA TYR A 665 -22.37 -13.08 19.09
C TYR A 665 -22.54 -14.60 19.26
N SER A 666 -21.49 -15.38 19.02
CA SER A 666 -21.55 -16.82 19.23
C SER A 666 -21.63 -17.14 20.72
N PRO A 667 -22.45 -18.13 21.15
CA PRO A 667 -22.67 -18.45 22.58
C PRO A 667 -21.39 -18.71 23.37
N LYS A 668 -20.33 -19.17 22.69
CA LYS A 668 -19.02 -19.45 23.30
C LYS A 668 -18.27 -18.20 23.79
N ASN A 669 -18.64 -17.01 23.32
CA ASN A 669 -17.98 -15.74 23.64
C ASN A 669 -18.83 -14.84 24.57
N LEU A 670 -20.01 -15.30 24.99
CA LEU A 670 -20.92 -14.60 25.92
C LEU A 670 -20.80 -15.13 27.36
N LEU A 671 -19.88 -16.06 27.60
CA LEU A 671 -19.43 -16.55 28.91
C LEU A 671 -18.06 -15.96 29.21
#